data_AF-A0A947MNL6-F1
#
_entry.id   AF-A0A947MNL6-F1
#
_cell.length_a   1.000
_cell.length_b   1.000
_cell.length_c   1.000
_cell.angle_alpha   90.00
_cell.angle_beta   90.00
_cell.angle_gamma   90.00
#
_symmetry.space_group_name_H-M   'P 1'
#
loop_
_entity.id
_entity.type
_entity.pdbx_description
1 polymer ?
#
loop_
_entity_poly.entity_id
_entity_poly.type
_entity_poly.pdbx_seq_one_letter_code
_entity_poly.pdbx_strand_id
1 'polypeptide(L)'
;MRPHVAAHIHRIALLIAVAIGCGTPASGPSALSGDTADLDGTTVLSDAPDGVVDGVDIQSERDSEVAEGEETSACPPTTCIGLLDTECVGSGGYAVCTSDEAGCLVSAPFVPCVDGRQCAAGGCFGGCITPEVIVVLDRSVVMKGGPFAEAFLGLKRAFERLTPGVRIGLVLAPGDAACGVGTTVNAALWSPEVDHAAALVKAMKDAGTAAPGPGDNLPLAAAFDSATALLGDRNEGEHVVWVSASEGHCGDDDDVLAALTRLRARDARVHVLWLGDVAGAPLPTLVASGGGAGSVRITPDDASVTQALTDIAADAGACCIDPDGDERGLYCLNGLDCNEGDAAAWTSNCDGRECGDDGCGSLCGTCPAVNGGSSTCIDHQCVVDCEPGFHACGDVCVASAEVAHCAGACAPCPVPTGGSALCTESGCEAACPGGTHLCGDACVADDDSAHCGTSCVPCPSGADTVATCTGGQCGLACAEAAIVCEGACTPCPTAGVVATGCAGALCVATSCDAGFAPCDTGCCDRIDEVVSTTAVATAMPTVAAVYPSRVAVAWSESDGGGAARFVLGDVGKLSAGDELAETLYEGTKPLAGAYARVHVDPAATIRVAYRAGEAAAAAEIVVATRGVDGTWTPESLVDTFDVVPYTGGDFGFTAAPGAIAVAYASPSQLGLARSNGLAATQQAIADEPGQDYVDTPAVLVGQDGLIRVLAVEDADTVILLTGTDQSYTRQQIDVIQNVGPHRLDLAERSDGTVGYCWLDNTLGGQKGVLFEEEADGGSALEPVVDPEGEEACELVYDAADAAILAYRRQNGSVGLATRLPGGGWSTGTVASPSVSGLGLRWPGLAVHHDDALSVVYWDSGAGSVHHVYLPGGALP
;
A
#
# COMPACT_ATOMS: atom_id res chain seq x y z
N MET A 1 -26.72 39.79 -49.55
CA MET A 1 -26.70 41.26 -49.32
C MET A 1 -26.83 41.50 -47.82
N ARG A 2 -26.20 42.53 -47.24
CA ARG A 2 -26.48 43.00 -45.85
C ARG A 2 -27.57 44.09 -45.88
N PRO A 3 -28.26 44.43 -44.77
CA PRO A 3 -27.75 45.28 -43.65
C PRO A 3 -27.68 44.51 -42.30
N HIS A 4 -26.92 44.84 -41.23
CA HIS A 4 -26.68 46.10 -40.47
C HIS A 4 -27.96 46.61 -39.73
N VAL A 5 -27.98 47.02 -38.45
CA VAL A 5 -27.11 47.90 -37.61
C VAL A 5 -27.23 47.43 -36.12
N ALA A 6 -26.17 47.15 -35.33
CA ALA A 6 -25.39 48.05 -34.43
C ALA A 6 -26.18 48.73 -33.26
N ALA A 7 -25.63 49.14 -32.10
CA ALA A 7 -24.39 48.82 -31.33
C ALA A 7 -24.37 49.63 -30.00
N HIS A 8 -23.62 49.22 -28.97
CA HIS A 8 -23.33 50.05 -27.77
C HIS A 8 -21.92 49.80 -27.19
N ILE A 9 -21.25 50.88 -26.75
CA ILE A 9 -19.88 50.92 -26.20
C ILE A 9 -19.77 52.13 -25.25
N HIS A 10 -19.20 51.98 -24.04
CA HIS A 10 -18.30 52.90 -23.29
C HIS A 10 -18.13 52.35 -21.85
N ARG A 11 -16.94 51.99 -21.34
CA ARG A 11 -15.67 52.72 -21.04
C ARG A 11 -15.56 53.08 -19.55
N ILE A 12 -14.43 52.73 -18.93
CA ILE A 12 -13.66 53.53 -17.93
C ILE A 12 -12.21 52.98 -17.92
N ALA A 13 -11.20 53.84 -17.79
CA ALA A 13 -9.78 53.48 -17.61
C ALA A 13 -8.93 54.70 -17.19
N LEU A 14 -7.97 54.52 -16.26
CA LEU A 14 -6.76 55.33 -15.95
C LEU A 14 -6.06 54.64 -14.72
N LEU A 15 -4.81 54.16 -14.81
CA LEU A 15 -3.53 54.83 -14.46
C LEU A 15 -3.37 55.18 -12.97
N ILE A 16 -2.21 55.02 -12.32
CA ILE A 16 -0.85 55.54 -12.65
C ILE A 16 0.28 54.51 -12.33
N ALA A 17 1.49 54.69 -12.89
CA ALA A 17 2.70 53.90 -12.64
C ALA A 17 3.93 54.75 -12.27
N VAL A 18 4.94 54.14 -11.63
CA VAL A 18 6.33 54.62 -11.48
C VAL A 18 7.28 53.40 -11.54
N ALA A 19 8.52 53.56 -12.03
CA ALA A 19 9.49 52.48 -12.23
C ALA A 19 10.95 52.88 -11.94
N ILE A 20 11.83 51.90 -11.73
CA ILE A 20 13.32 51.86 -11.82
C ILE A 20 13.73 50.38 -11.57
N GLY A 21 14.76 49.78 -12.17
CA GLY A 21 15.63 50.21 -13.28
C GLY A 21 17.01 49.52 -13.28
N CYS A 22 17.42 48.96 -14.43
CA CYS A 22 18.74 48.41 -14.80
C CYS A 22 19.15 47.02 -14.21
N GLY A 23 19.89 46.17 -14.93
CA GLY A 23 20.28 46.23 -16.36
C GLY A 23 21.37 45.22 -16.78
N THR A 24 21.33 44.76 -18.04
CA THR A 24 22.38 43.90 -18.67
C THR A 24 23.15 44.67 -19.75
N PRO A 25 24.32 44.14 -20.18
CA PRO A 25 24.59 44.04 -21.61
C PRO A 25 25.23 42.69 -22.02
N ALA A 26 25.49 42.50 -23.33
CA ALA A 26 25.90 41.22 -23.93
C ALA A 26 27.02 41.37 -25.00
N SER A 27 27.37 40.26 -25.67
CA SER A 27 28.38 40.09 -26.75
C SER A 27 29.87 40.15 -26.30
N GLY A 28 30.83 39.52 -26.99
CA GLY A 28 30.78 38.77 -28.26
C GLY A 28 32.01 37.84 -28.48
N PRO A 29 32.13 37.14 -29.63
CA PRO A 29 32.93 35.91 -29.77
C PRO A 29 34.25 36.03 -30.55
N SER A 30 35.11 34.99 -30.47
CA SER A 30 36.01 34.50 -31.56
C SER A 30 36.61 33.12 -31.21
N ALA A 31 37.08 32.37 -32.22
CA ALA A 31 37.65 31.01 -32.10
C ALA A 31 39.02 30.90 -32.78
N LEU A 32 39.78 29.82 -32.52
CA LEU A 32 40.99 29.25 -33.20
C LEU A 32 41.59 28.15 -32.26
N SER A 33 42.39 27.16 -32.65
CA SER A 33 42.23 26.05 -33.64
C SER A 33 43.50 25.15 -33.64
N GLY A 34 43.36 23.81 -33.53
CA GLY A 34 44.43 22.82 -33.79
C GLY A 34 45.58 22.69 -32.74
N ASP A 35 46.46 21.68 -32.79
CA ASP A 35 46.42 20.41 -33.57
C ASP A 35 47.46 19.37 -33.06
N THR A 36 47.00 18.12 -32.85
CA THR A 36 47.62 16.78 -33.11
C THR A 36 49.09 16.37 -32.81
N ALA A 37 49.26 15.04 -32.63
CA ALA A 37 50.48 14.19 -32.64
C ALA A 37 51.34 14.15 -31.33
N ASP A 38 51.75 13.01 -30.73
CA ASP A 38 51.82 11.54 -31.03
C ASP A 38 53.18 11.00 -31.58
N LEU A 39 53.51 9.75 -31.17
CA LEU A 39 54.76 8.96 -31.39
C LEU A 39 56.03 9.52 -30.69
N ASP A 40 57.04 8.77 -30.20
CA ASP A 40 57.42 7.33 -30.12
C ASP A 40 58.14 7.11 -28.75
N GLY A 41 58.53 5.93 -28.24
CA GLY A 41 58.48 4.56 -28.75
C GLY A 41 59.80 3.78 -28.50
N THR A 42 59.75 2.67 -27.74
CA THR A 42 60.81 1.61 -27.57
C THR A 42 62.10 1.97 -26.80
N THR A 43 62.91 1.09 -26.15
CA THR A 43 62.85 -0.29 -25.56
C THR A 43 64.06 -0.38 -24.54
N VAL A 44 64.70 -1.47 -24.03
CA VAL A 44 64.77 -2.93 -24.31
C VAL A 44 65.42 -3.72 -23.13
N LEU A 45 64.85 -4.89 -22.76
CA LEU A 45 65.46 -6.10 -22.10
C LEU A 45 66.29 -6.02 -20.78
N SER A 46 66.51 -7.10 -19.99
CA SER A 46 65.69 -8.29 -19.64
C SER A 46 66.35 -9.15 -18.51
N ASP A 47 65.57 -10.09 -17.97
CA ASP A 47 65.93 -11.38 -17.34
C ASP A 47 66.65 -11.46 -15.97
N ALA A 48 66.36 -12.55 -15.27
CA ALA A 48 66.87 -12.97 -13.95
C ALA A 48 67.90 -14.15 -14.12
N PRO A 49 68.21 -15.11 -13.19
CA PRO A 49 67.43 -15.62 -12.05
C PRO A 49 68.24 -15.98 -10.74
N ASP A 50 67.51 -16.54 -9.77
CA ASP A 50 67.85 -17.54 -8.73
C ASP A 50 69.14 -17.45 -7.86
N GLY A 51 68.98 -17.65 -6.54
CA GLY A 51 70.09 -17.95 -5.62
C GLY A 51 69.70 -18.07 -4.14
N VAL A 52 69.55 -19.29 -3.61
CA VAL A 52 69.31 -19.61 -2.19
C VAL A 52 70.62 -20.08 -1.52
N VAL A 53 70.82 -19.81 -0.21
CA VAL A 53 71.43 -20.71 0.83
C VAL A 53 71.70 -19.93 2.14
N ASP A 54 71.63 -20.65 3.27
CA ASP A 54 71.74 -20.17 4.65
C ASP A 54 73.12 -19.64 5.13
N GLY A 55 73.07 -18.70 6.07
CA GLY A 55 73.47 -18.97 7.46
C GLY A 55 74.94 -18.81 7.91
N VAL A 56 75.20 -17.81 8.76
CA VAL A 56 76.24 -17.84 9.82
C VAL A 56 75.72 -17.11 11.08
N ASP A 57 75.88 -17.73 12.25
CA ASP A 57 75.69 -17.15 13.59
C ASP A 57 77.03 -17.13 14.34
N ILE A 58 77.43 -15.97 14.91
CA ILE A 58 78.25 -15.91 16.13
C ILE A 58 77.85 -14.70 16.99
N GLN A 59 77.22 -15.02 18.12
CA GLN A 59 77.18 -14.33 19.44
C GLN A 59 78.13 -13.14 19.72
N SER A 60 77.62 -12.15 20.48
CA SER A 60 78.41 -11.48 21.54
C SER A 60 77.52 -10.98 22.69
N GLU A 61 78.12 -10.89 23.88
CA GLU A 61 77.59 -10.75 25.24
C GLU A 61 76.70 -9.50 25.46
N ARG A 62 75.61 -9.46 26.25
CA ARG A 62 75.23 -9.93 27.63
C ARG A 62 75.21 -8.74 28.63
N ASP A 63 74.27 -8.80 29.58
CA ASP A 63 74.13 -7.96 30.78
C ASP A 63 73.77 -6.47 30.59
N SER A 64 72.47 -6.17 30.68
CA SER A 64 71.91 -4.88 31.11
C SER A 64 70.51 -5.13 31.72
N GLU A 65 70.14 -4.33 32.73
CA GLU A 65 69.04 -4.65 33.64
C GLU A 65 67.64 -4.35 33.06
N VAL A 66 66.63 -5.09 33.52
CA VAL A 66 65.22 -4.76 33.27
C VAL A 66 64.86 -3.53 34.09
N ALA A 67 64.56 -2.42 33.41
CA ALA A 67 63.88 -1.28 33.98
C ALA A 67 62.48 -1.21 33.37
N GLU A 68 61.46 -1.57 34.14
CA GLU A 68 60.05 -1.32 33.80
C GLU A 68 59.83 0.19 33.86
N GLY A 69 59.79 0.81 32.68
CA GLY A 69 59.62 2.24 32.49
C GLY A 69 58.33 2.54 31.74
N GLU A 70 57.19 2.35 32.41
CA GLU A 70 55.91 2.87 31.92
C GLU A 70 55.93 4.41 32.00
N GLU A 71 56.42 5.08 30.96
CA GLU A 71 56.04 6.46 30.68
C GLU A 71 54.56 6.46 30.26
N THR A 72 53.69 6.38 31.26
CA THR A 72 52.27 6.70 31.13
C THR A 72 52.15 8.14 30.67
N SER A 73 51.91 8.32 29.37
CA SER A 73 51.68 9.63 28.76
C SER A 73 50.38 10.20 29.31
N ALA A 74 50.50 10.94 30.42
CA ALA A 74 49.35 11.44 31.17
C ALA A 74 48.39 12.21 30.25
N CYS A 75 47.20 11.66 30.06
CA CYS A 75 46.15 12.28 29.26
C CYS A 75 45.92 13.72 29.72
N PRO A 76 45.73 14.68 28.79
CA PRO A 76 45.34 16.03 29.16
C PRO A 76 44.03 15.97 29.95
N PRO A 77 43.82 16.84 30.96
CA PRO A 77 42.60 16.82 31.76
C PRO A 77 41.40 17.18 30.87
N THR A 78 40.54 16.20 30.61
CA THR A 78 39.25 16.37 29.94
C THR A 78 38.11 16.27 30.96
N THR A 79 36.92 16.69 30.55
CA THR A 79 35.69 16.67 31.35
C THR A 79 34.92 15.35 31.23
N CYS A 80 35.33 14.47 30.32
CA CYS A 80 34.78 13.13 30.15
C CYS A 80 35.03 12.25 31.38
N ILE A 81 33.98 11.64 31.91
CA ILE A 81 34.02 10.82 33.13
C ILE A 81 34.13 9.33 32.78
N GLY A 82 33.48 8.92 31.69
CA GLY A 82 33.52 7.62 31.05
C GLY A 82 33.57 7.68 29.51
N LEU A 83 33.57 6.51 28.89
CA LEU A 83 33.51 6.34 27.43
C LEU A 83 32.03 6.32 27.00
N LEU A 84 31.69 7.07 25.94
CA LEU A 84 30.34 7.29 25.41
C LEU A 84 29.38 8.12 26.28
N ASP A 85 29.84 8.63 27.44
CA ASP A 85 29.28 9.78 28.16
C ASP A 85 28.93 10.94 27.22
N THR A 86 27.96 11.77 27.62
CA THR A 86 27.62 13.01 26.92
C THR A 86 27.71 14.23 27.82
N GLU A 87 28.32 15.31 27.33
CA GLU A 87 28.47 16.57 28.06
C GLU A 87 27.85 17.74 27.27
N CYS A 88 27.08 18.60 27.94
CA CYS A 88 26.52 19.80 27.33
C CYS A 88 27.58 20.87 27.05
N VAL A 89 27.85 21.13 25.77
CA VAL A 89 28.81 22.14 25.32
C VAL A 89 28.09 23.49 25.24
N GLY A 90 27.76 24.02 26.42
CA GLY A 90 26.84 25.15 26.58
C GLY A 90 25.38 24.74 26.36
N SER A 91 24.50 25.73 26.18
CA SER A 91 23.06 25.47 26.08
C SER A 91 22.60 24.97 24.71
N GLY A 92 23.46 24.99 23.69
CA GLY A 92 23.07 24.80 22.29
C GLY A 92 23.38 23.43 21.68
N GLY A 93 23.84 22.46 22.48
CA GLY A 93 24.27 21.15 21.99
C GLY A 93 25.13 20.39 22.99
N TYR A 94 25.48 19.15 22.65
CA TYR A 94 26.34 18.26 23.45
C TYR A 94 27.55 17.76 22.65
N ALA A 95 28.42 17.02 23.31
CA ALA A 95 29.47 16.23 22.67
C ALA A 95 29.57 14.87 23.38
N VAL A 96 29.94 13.83 22.61
CA VAL A 96 30.10 12.45 23.09
C VAL A 96 31.56 12.20 23.47
N CYS A 97 31.84 11.48 24.54
CA CYS A 97 33.19 11.11 24.95
C CYS A 97 33.68 9.85 24.21
N THR A 98 34.84 9.94 23.57
CA THR A 98 35.47 8.86 22.78
C THR A 98 36.92 8.67 23.20
N SER A 99 37.51 7.50 22.98
CA SER A 99 38.95 7.28 23.18
C SER A 99 39.75 7.66 21.93
N ASP A 100 40.85 8.37 22.08
CA ASP A 100 41.86 8.52 21.02
C ASP A 100 42.76 7.27 20.88
N GLU A 101 43.71 7.30 19.93
CA GLU A 101 44.66 6.21 19.69
C GLU A 101 45.59 5.89 20.88
N ALA A 102 45.68 6.79 21.87
CA ALA A 102 46.42 6.59 23.12
C ALA A 102 45.53 6.09 24.27
N GLY A 103 44.24 5.86 24.03
CA GLY A 103 43.25 5.47 25.04
C GLY A 103 42.77 6.62 25.92
N CYS A 104 43.09 7.88 25.60
CA CYS A 104 42.65 9.03 26.36
C CYS A 104 41.22 9.43 25.98
N LEU A 105 40.37 9.69 26.99
CA LEU A 105 39.02 10.19 26.78
C LEU A 105 39.05 11.63 26.24
N VAL A 106 38.64 11.80 24.98
CA VAL A 106 38.52 13.08 24.27
C VAL A 106 37.06 13.33 23.89
N SER A 107 36.64 14.60 23.93
CA SER A 107 35.30 15.00 23.53
C SER A 107 35.19 15.08 22.00
N ALA A 108 34.20 14.41 21.43
CA ALA A 108 33.94 14.34 19.99
C ALA A 108 33.38 15.67 19.42
N PRO A 109 33.17 15.79 18.10
CA PRO A 109 32.59 17.00 17.51
C PRO A 109 31.23 17.37 18.11
N PHE A 110 30.99 18.67 18.23
CA PHE A 110 29.77 19.26 18.78
C PHE A 110 28.51 18.89 17.98
N VAL A 111 27.52 18.31 18.67
CA VAL A 111 26.19 17.98 18.17
C VAL A 111 25.21 19.09 18.60
N PRO A 112 24.74 19.95 17.68
CA PRO A 112 23.83 21.05 18.03
C PRO A 112 22.41 20.55 18.33
N CYS A 113 21.79 21.10 19.38
CA CYS A 113 20.36 20.90 19.63
C CYS A 113 19.53 21.62 18.57
N VAL A 114 18.62 20.88 17.91
CA VAL A 114 17.69 21.43 16.92
C VAL A 114 16.62 22.32 17.57
N ASP A 115 16.01 23.19 16.75
CA ASP A 115 14.89 24.09 17.07
C ASP A 115 15.05 25.00 18.30
N GLY A 116 16.28 25.19 18.77
CA GLY A 116 16.58 26.00 19.96
C GLY A 116 16.24 25.32 21.29
N ARG A 117 16.07 23.98 21.30
CA ARG A 117 16.07 23.18 22.54
C ARG A 117 17.37 23.44 23.32
N GLN A 118 17.31 23.29 24.65
CA GLN A 118 18.48 23.47 25.50
C GLN A 118 19.09 22.13 25.89
N CYS A 119 20.43 22.05 25.85
CA CYS A 119 21.12 20.89 26.41
C CYS A 119 21.03 20.90 27.95
N ALA A 120 20.64 19.76 28.52
CA ALA A 120 20.70 19.47 29.95
C ALA A 120 21.09 17.98 30.13
N ALA A 121 21.78 17.65 31.23
CA ALA A 121 22.19 16.26 31.55
C ALA A 121 22.86 15.47 30.39
N GLY A 122 23.53 16.16 29.46
CA GLY A 122 24.20 15.56 28.31
C GLY A 122 23.33 15.38 27.05
N GLY A 123 22.02 15.64 27.10
CA GLY A 123 21.09 15.50 25.96
C GLY A 123 20.29 16.78 25.68
N CYS A 124 19.60 16.83 24.53
CA CYS A 124 18.80 17.99 24.12
C CYS A 124 17.35 17.87 24.62
N PHE A 125 17.03 18.50 25.74
CA PHE A 125 15.76 18.25 26.43
C PHE A 125 14.54 18.84 25.69
N GLY A 126 13.57 17.97 25.45
CA GLY A 126 12.28 18.21 24.80
C GLY A 126 11.58 16.86 24.60
N GLY A 127 10.24 16.84 24.50
CA GLY A 127 9.54 15.58 24.23
C GLY A 127 9.91 15.00 22.87
N CYS A 128 10.00 13.67 22.77
CA CYS A 128 10.23 12.90 21.54
C CYS A 128 9.29 13.37 20.41
N ILE A 129 9.82 14.01 19.36
CA ILE A 129 9.03 14.63 18.28
C ILE A 129 8.95 13.78 17.02
N THR A 130 10.07 13.16 16.63
CA THR A 130 10.22 12.52 15.30
C THR A 130 11.15 11.30 15.32
N PRO A 131 10.64 10.05 15.36
CA PRO A 131 11.47 8.85 15.43
C PRO A 131 12.48 8.72 14.29
N GLU A 132 13.69 8.22 14.57
CA GLU A 132 14.70 7.95 13.55
C GLU A 132 14.77 6.46 13.21
N VAL A 133 14.57 6.11 11.93
CA VAL A 133 14.68 4.73 11.43
C VAL A 133 15.75 4.63 10.34
N ILE A 134 16.89 4.00 10.65
CA ILE A 134 17.96 3.72 9.69
C ILE A 134 17.86 2.28 9.18
N VAL A 135 17.53 2.10 7.90
CA VAL A 135 17.55 0.78 7.27
C VAL A 135 18.98 0.46 6.82
N VAL A 136 19.53 -0.67 7.26
CA VAL A 136 20.78 -1.26 6.76
C VAL A 136 20.42 -2.40 5.80
N LEU A 137 20.47 -2.15 4.49
CA LEU A 137 20.15 -3.14 3.46
C LEU A 137 21.42 -3.85 2.97
N ASP A 138 21.43 -5.17 3.13
CA ASP A 138 22.43 -6.06 2.55
C ASP A 138 22.43 -5.96 1.01
N ARG A 139 23.61 -5.77 0.42
CA ARG A 139 23.85 -5.74 -1.03
C ARG A 139 24.94 -6.73 -1.45
N SER A 140 25.20 -7.73 -0.62
CA SER A 140 26.11 -8.84 -0.91
C SER A 140 25.63 -9.73 -2.06
N VAL A 141 26.55 -10.54 -2.60
CA VAL A 141 26.27 -11.51 -3.66
C VAL A 141 25.17 -12.52 -3.31
N VAL A 142 24.88 -12.76 -2.02
CA VAL A 142 23.81 -13.66 -1.55
C VAL A 142 22.42 -13.09 -1.84
N MET A 143 22.26 -11.77 -1.75
CA MET A 143 20.98 -11.08 -2.04
C MET A 143 20.63 -11.08 -3.53
N LYS A 144 21.55 -11.48 -4.42
CA LYS A 144 21.44 -11.33 -5.86
C LYS A 144 20.27 -12.12 -6.48
N GLY A 145 19.22 -11.40 -6.87
CA GLY A 145 18.05 -11.95 -7.56
C GLY A 145 16.77 -11.58 -6.83
N GLY A 146 15.96 -12.59 -6.50
CA GLY A 146 14.70 -12.45 -5.76
C GLY A 146 14.84 -11.66 -4.45
N PRO A 147 15.70 -12.07 -3.49
CA PRO A 147 15.75 -11.46 -2.17
C PRO A 147 16.01 -9.96 -2.18
N PHE A 148 16.95 -9.47 -3.02
CA PHE A 148 17.17 -8.03 -3.17
C PHE A 148 15.96 -7.32 -3.79
N ALA A 149 15.31 -7.92 -4.81
CA ALA A 149 14.14 -7.32 -5.46
C ALA A 149 12.91 -7.27 -4.53
N GLU A 150 12.68 -8.32 -3.75
CA GLU A 150 11.59 -8.44 -2.77
C GLU A 150 11.81 -7.47 -1.59
N ALA A 151 13.00 -7.45 -1.02
CA ALA A 151 13.38 -6.48 0.02
C ALA A 151 13.24 -5.03 -0.45
N PHE A 152 13.71 -4.74 -1.67
CA PHE A 152 13.65 -3.41 -2.28
C PHE A 152 12.21 -2.96 -2.57
N LEU A 153 11.35 -3.87 -3.05
CA LEU A 153 9.94 -3.58 -3.30
C LEU A 153 9.17 -3.37 -1.98
N GLY A 154 9.44 -4.20 -0.96
CA GLY A 154 8.86 -4.06 0.38
C GLY A 154 9.30 -2.76 1.06
N LEU A 155 10.58 -2.40 0.98
CA LEU A 155 11.10 -1.11 1.46
C LEU A 155 10.44 0.07 0.75
N LYS A 156 10.33 0.02 -0.58
CA LYS A 156 9.61 1.06 -1.36
C LYS A 156 8.16 1.19 -0.87
N ARG A 157 7.44 0.08 -0.74
CA ARG A 157 6.02 0.04 -0.31
C ARG A 157 5.85 0.51 1.14
N ALA A 158 6.80 0.23 2.02
CA ALA A 158 6.82 0.77 3.37
C ALA A 158 7.03 2.29 3.38
N PHE A 159 8.07 2.79 2.69
CA PHE A 159 8.37 4.22 2.62
C PHE A 159 7.24 5.04 1.95
N GLU A 160 6.44 4.44 1.07
CA GLU A 160 5.22 5.04 0.50
C GLU A 160 3.99 5.01 1.43
N ARG A 161 4.08 4.36 2.61
CA ARG A 161 3.00 4.20 3.59
C ARG A 161 3.28 4.81 4.97
N LEU A 162 4.55 5.12 5.28
CA LEU A 162 4.92 5.64 6.61
C LEU A 162 4.32 7.02 6.89
N THR A 163 3.84 7.20 8.12
CA THR A 163 3.21 8.45 8.57
C THR A 163 4.18 9.62 8.61
N PRO A 164 3.73 10.85 8.28
CA PRO A 164 4.51 12.06 8.51
C PRO A 164 4.92 12.17 10.00
N GLY A 165 6.22 12.18 10.26
CA GLY A 165 6.81 12.24 11.60
C GLY A 165 8.06 11.37 11.78
N VAL A 166 8.21 10.27 11.04
CA VAL A 166 9.40 9.39 11.14
C VAL A 166 10.52 9.84 10.18
N ARG A 167 11.70 10.21 10.70
CA ARG A 167 12.90 10.52 9.90
C ARG A 167 13.57 9.22 9.47
N ILE A 168 13.90 9.09 8.18
CA ILE A 168 14.35 7.82 7.59
C ILE A 168 15.74 7.98 6.97
N GLY A 169 16.63 7.03 7.23
CA GLY A 169 17.92 6.87 6.55
C GLY A 169 18.05 5.50 5.88
N LEU A 170 18.90 5.42 4.85
CA LEU A 170 19.22 4.16 4.17
C LEU A 170 20.75 4.01 4.08
N VAL A 171 21.27 2.96 4.70
CA VAL A 171 22.64 2.47 4.54
C VAL A 171 22.60 1.26 3.63
N LEU A 172 23.24 1.36 2.46
CA LEU A 172 23.50 0.21 1.61
C LEU A 172 24.85 -0.40 2.00
N ALA A 173 24.90 -1.71 2.19
CA ALA A 173 26.11 -2.41 2.65
C ALA A 173 26.77 -3.32 1.57
N PRO A 174 27.32 -2.76 0.47
CA PRO A 174 28.26 -3.46 -0.41
C PRO A 174 29.70 -3.23 0.06
N GLY A 175 30.36 -4.28 0.52
CA GLY A 175 31.82 -4.32 0.64
C GLY A 175 32.42 -4.78 -0.68
N ASP A 176 33.61 -4.28 -1.02
CA ASP A 176 34.32 -4.83 -2.17
C ASP A 176 34.86 -6.25 -1.89
N ALA A 177 35.50 -6.85 -2.91
CA ALA A 177 36.07 -8.20 -2.80
C ALA A 177 37.23 -8.32 -1.79
N ALA A 178 37.72 -7.20 -1.26
CA ALA A 178 38.74 -7.12 -0.21
C ALA A 178 38.16 -6.68 1.15
N CYS A 179 36.82 -6.69 1.30
CA CYS A 179 36.10 -6.20 2.48
C CYS A 179 36.30 -4.70 2.76
N GLY A 180 36.83 -3.94 1.80
CA GLY A 180 36.90 -2.49 1.88
C GLY A 180 35.50 -1.88 1.87
N VAL A 181 35.32 -0.79 2.61
CA VAL A 181 34.10 0.02 2.58
C VAL A 181 34.04 0.74 1.23
N GLY A 182 33.51 0.05 0.22
CA GLY A 182 33.31 0.59 -1.12
C GLY A 182 32.47 1.84 -1.04
N THR A 183 33.03 2.98 -1.49
CA THR A 183 32.57 4.36 -1.23
C THR A 183 31.08 4.46 -0.88
N THR A 184 30.78 4.63 0.40
CA THR A 184 29.43 4.59 0.98
C THR A 184 28.43 5.40 0.18
N VAL A 185 27.41 4.73 -0.36
CA VAL A 185 26.43 5.34 -1.25
C VAL A 185 25.48 6.24 -0.45
N ASN A 186 25.79 7.55 -0.43
CA ASN A 186 24.91 8.65 -0.05
C ASN A 186 24.00 8.37 1.17
N ALA A 187 24.64 8.08 2.29
CA ALA A 187 24.01 8.12 3.61
C ALA A 187 23.42 9.53 3.85
N ALA A 188 22.10 9.63 3.83
CA ALA A 188 21.35 10.86 4.11
C ALA A 188 20.14 10.55 5.00
N LEU A 189 19.97 11.32 6.07
CA LEU A 189 18.70 11.40 6.79
C LEU A 189 17.71 12.24 5.99
N TRP A 190 16.50 11.71 5.80
CA TRP A 190 15.38 12.42 5.20
C TRP A 190 14.25 12.64 6.21
N SER A 191 13.86 13.89 6.39
CA SER A 191 12.61 14.25 7.08
C SER A 191 11.41 13.94 6.17
N PRO A 192 10.30 13.35 6.66
CA PRO A 192 9.19 12.89 5.83
C PRO A 192 8.23 14.03 5.43
N GLU A 193 8.78 15.12 4.88
CA GLU A 193 8.02 16.01 4.01
C GLU A 193 7.83 15.33 2.64
N VAL A 194 6.73 15.64 1.96
CA VAL A 194 6.21 14.87 0.80
C VAL A 194 7.24 14.69 -0.33
N ASP A 195 8.10 15.68 -0.56
CA ASP A 195 9.14 15.64 -1.59
C ASP A 195 10.29 14.66 -1.29
N HIS A 196 10.54 14.32 -0.02
CA HIS A 196 11.68 13.48 0.36
C HIS A 196 11.42 11.98 0.19
N ALA A 197 10.17 11.51 0.26
CA ALA A 197 9.83 10.13 -0.11
C ALA A 197 10.22 9.85 -1.58
N ALA A 198 10.00 10.83 -2.48
CA ALA A 198 10.44 10.75 -3.87
C ALA A 198 11.98 10.77 -4.00
N ALA A 199 12.69 11.52 -3.15
CA ALA A 199 14.15 11.53 -3.11
C ALA A 199 14.75 10.19 -2.63
N LEU A 200 14.18 9.59 -1.58
CA LEU A 200 14.53 8.26 -1.07
C LEU A 200 14.24 7.18 -2.12
N VAL A 201 13.04 7.16 -2.73
CA VAL A 201 12.71 6.24 -3.82
C VAL A 201 13.60 6.47 -5.06
N LYS A 202 14.07 7.69 -5.31
CA LYS A 202 15.06 7.95 -6.37
C LYS A 202 16.44 7.40 -6.00
N ALA A 203 16.95 7.66 -4.79
CA ALA A 203 18.24 7.14 -4.33
C ALA A 203 18.26 5.60 -4.33
N MET A 204 17.16 4.99 -3.89
CA MET A 204 16.89 3.56 -4.06
C MET A 204 16.95 3.14 -5.52
N LYS A 205 16.19 3.78 -6.44
CA LYS A 205 16.22 3.44 -7.87
C LYS A 205 17.62 3.55 -8.47
N ASP A 206 18.33 4.66 -8.21
CA ASP A 206 19.70 4.89 -8.68
C ASP A 206 20.62 3.73 -8.22
N ALA A 207 20.56 3.34 -6.95
CA ALA A 207 21.31 2.21 -6.41
C ALA A 207 20.84 0.84 -6.95
N GLY A 208 19.55 0.65 -7.15
CA GLY A 208 18.92 -0.58 -7.64
C GLY A 208 19.27 -0.92 -9.09
N THR A 209 19.67 0.07 -9.90
CA THR A 209 20.28 -0.19 -11.22
C THR A 209 21.61 -0.95 -11.12
N ALA A 210 22.28 -0.91 -9.96
CA ALA A 210 23.47 -1.68 -9.64
C ALA A 210 23.12 -2.86 -8.71
N ALA A 211 22.47 -3.89 -9.25
CA ALA A 211 22.26 -5.15 -8.53
C ALA A 211 23.60 -5.74 -8.00
N PRO A 212 23.58 -6.56 -6.92
CA PRO A 212 24.79 -7.11 -6.31
C PRO A 212 25.80 -7.73 -7.29
N GLY A 213 27.04 -7.25 -7.22
CA GLY A 213 28.16 -7.75 -7.98
C GLY A 213 28.60 -9.15 -7.52
N PRO A 214 29.30 -9.92 -8.39
CA PRO A 214 29.75 -11.27 -8.08
C PRO A 214 30.93 -11.33 -7.08
N GLY A 215 31.33 -10.20 -6.50
CA GLY A 215 32.33 -10.10 -5.44
C GLY A 215 31.94 -9.10 -4.34
N ASP A 216 30.65 -8.73 -4.27
CA ASP A 216 30.14 -7.82 -3.26
C ASP A 216 29.91 -8.62 -1.96
N ASN A 217 30.60 -8.23 -0.88
CA ASN A 217 30.48 -8.85 0.44
C ASN A 217 29.65 -7.96 1.38
N LEU A 218 29.34 -8.42 2.59
CA LEU A 218 28.61 -7.64 3.61
C LEU A 218 29.57 -7.12 4.71
N PRO A 219 29.97 -5.83 4.73
CA PRO A 219 30.83 -5.26 5.77
C PRO A 219 29.98 -4.81 6.97
N LEU A 220 29.40 -5.78 7.69
CA LEU A 220 28.31 -5.55 8.64
C LEU A 220 28.66 -4.57 9.78
N ALA A 221 29.84 -4.69 10.38
CA ALA A 221 30.31 -3.77 11.42
C ALA A 221 30.40 -2.32 10.91
N ALA A 222 31.03 -2.10 9.75
CA ALA A 222 31.15 -0.77 9.14
C ALA A 222 29.79 -0.22 8.66
N ALA A 223 28.83 -1.08 8.33
CA ALA A 223 27.45 -0.67 8.03
C ALA A 223 26.70 -0.20 9.28
N PHE A 224 26.87 -0.87 10.43
CA PHE A 224 26.36 -0.42 11.72
C PHE A 224 27.06 0.85 12.22
N ASP A 225 28.37 1.03 11.98
CA ASP A 225 29.05 2.30 12.25
C ASP A 225 28.54 3.43 11.35
N SER A 226 28.25 3.14 10.09
CA SER A 226 27.62 4.10 9.17
C SER A 226 26.20 4.50 9.62
N ALA A 227 25.44 3.56 10.20
CA ALA A 227 24.15 3.86 10.84
C ALA A 227 24.34 4.69 12.12
N THR A 228 25.30 4.33 12.98
CA THR A 228 25.65 5.05 14.22
C THR A 228 26.04 6.51 13.95
N ALA A 229 26.69 6.76 12.81
CA ALA A 229 27.09 8.09 12.34
C ALA A 229 25.98 8.85 11.57
N LEU A 230 24.92 8.18 11.14
CA LEU A 230 23.70 8.82 10.63
C LEU A 230 22.78 9.27 11.76
N LEU A 231 22.69 8.50 12.85
CA LEU A 231 21.75 8.76 13.95
C LEU A 231 21.99 10.13 14.61
N GLY A 232 20.94 10.92 14.73
CA GLY A 232 20.97 12.34 15.11
C GLY A 232 20.98 12.59 16.62
N ASP A 233 19.85 13.07 17.16
CA ASP A 233 19.64 13.37 18.58
C ASP A 233 19.09 12.12 19.29
N ARG A 234 19.82 11.63 20.31
CA ARG A 234 19.46 10.40 21.05
C ARG A 234 18.04 10.45 21.65
N ASN A 235 17.54 11.65 21.94
CA ASN A 235 16.24 11.86 22.55
C ASN A 235 15.04 11.66 21.60
N GLU A 236 15.26 11.32 20.32
CA GLU A 236 14.19 11.16 19.34
C GLU A 236 13.74 9.72 19.09
N GLY A 237 14.39 8.72 19.69
CA GLY A 237 14.06 7.30 19.52
C GLY A 237 14.75 6.72 18.29
N GLU A 238 15.89 6.06 18.53
CA GLU A 238 16.79 5.58 17.48
C GLU A 238 16.54 4.10 17.15
N HIS A 239 16.16 3.79 15.90
CA HIS A 239 15.93 2.43 15.43
C HIS A 239 16.82 2.12 14.22
N VAL A 240 17.42 0.93 14.22
CA VAL A 240 18.20 0.40 13.10
C VAL A 240 17.55 -0.89 12.62
N VAL A 241 17.26 -1.01 11.32
CA VAL A 241 16.62 -2.20 10.74
C VAL A 241 17.57 -2.86 9.75
N TRP A 242 18.17 -3.97 10.14
CA TRP A 242 19.03 -4.75 9.25
C TRP A 242 18.20 -5.72 8.41
N VAL A 243 18.35 -5.65 7.09
CA VAL A 243 17.60 -6.46 6.11
C VAL A 243 18.59 -7.30 5.31
N SER A 244 18.52 -8.63 5.42
CA SER A 244 19.57 -9.54 4.90
C SER A 244 19.07 -10.96 4.57
N ALA A 245 19.81 -11.61 3.68
CA ALA A 245 19.76 -13.06 3.43
C ALA A 245 21.12 -13.75 3.66
N SER A 246 22.15 -13.01 4.07
CA SER A 246 23.52 -13.51 4.21
C SER A 246 23.92 -13.77 5.66
N GLU A 247 24.34 -15.01 5.95
CA GLU A 247 25.09 -15.36 7.17
C GLU A 247 26.58 -14.98 7.06
N GLY A 248 27.07 -14.72 5.85
CA GLY A 248 28.45 -14.31 5.62
C GLY A 248 28.61 -12.79 5.67
N HIS A 249 29.46 -12.32 6.58
CA HIS A 249 29.95 -10.94 6.60
C HIS A 249 31.49 -10.90 6.49
N CYS A 250 32.01 -9.69 6.31
CA CYS A 250 33.42 -9.34 6.46
C CYS A 250 33.72 -8.93 7.91
N GLY A 251 34.96 -9.11 8.35
CA GLY A 251 35.37 -8.91 9.75
C GLY A 251 34.97 -10.09 10.64
N ASP A 252 35.47 -10.10 11.87
CA ASP A 252 35.12 -11.12 12.87
C ASP A 252 33.85 -10.72 13.65
N ASP A 253 33.14 -11.68 14.26
CA ASP A 253 31.93 -11.44 15.07
C ASP A 253 32.14 -10.37 16.16
N ASP A 254 33.36 -10.27 16.70
CA ASP A 254 33.75 -9.27 17.71
C ASP A 254 33.66 -7.82 17.20
N ASP A 255 33.95 -7.57 15.91
CA ASP A 255 33.80 -6.24 15.30
C ASP A 255 32.31 -5.85 15.20
N VAL A 256 31.47 -6.83 14.85
CA VAL A 256 30.01 -6.65 14.76
C VAL A 256 29.42 -6.41 16.16
N LEU A 257 29.86 -7.16 17.17
CA LEU A 257 29.49 -6.93 18.57
C LEU A 257 29.95 -5.56 19.08
N ALA A 258 31.15 -5.11 18.69
CA ALA A 258 31.64 -3.77 19.04
C ALA A 258 30.78 -2.66 18.40
N ALA A 259 30.36 -2.81 17.14
CA ALA A 259 29.46 -1.86 16.48
C ALA A 259 28.04 -1.87 17.09
N LEU A 260 27.50 -3.04 17.41
CA LEU A 260 26.21 -3.17 18.13
C LEU A 260 26.28 -2.58 19.55
N THR A 261 27.43 -2.69 20.22
CA THR A 261 27.66 -2.04 21.52
C THR A 261 27.66 -0.51 21.39
N ARG A 262 28.19 0.05 20.30
CA ARG A 262 28.10 1.50 20.00
C ARG A 262 26.67 1.96 19.75
N LEU A 263 25.85 1.17 19.03
CA LEU A 263 24.41 1.44 18.85
C LEU A 263 23.65 1.37 20.19
N ARG A 264 23.83 0.28 20.96
CA ARG A 264 23.22 0.13 22.30
C ARG A 264 23.60 1.28 23.25
N ALA A 265 24.82 1.78 23.19
CA ALA A 265 25.27 2.92 23.99
C ALA A 265 24.70 4.29 23.53
N ARG A 266 23.92 4.33 22.46
CA ARG A 266 23.02 5.44 22.09
C ARG A 266 21.55 5.21 22.50
N ASP A 267 21.24 4.05 23.10
CA ASP A 267 19.90 3.44 23.23
C ASP A 267 19.23 3.07 21.88
N ALA A 268 20.02 2.87 20.82
CA ALA A 268 19.48 2.53 19.51
C ALA A 268 19.07 1.04 19.42
N ARG A 269 17.80 0.80 19.10
CA ARG A 269 17.19 -0.53 18.96
C ARG A 269 17.49 -1.15 17.59
N VAL A 270 18.14 -2.33 17.55
CA VAL A 270 18.45 -3.02 16.28
C VAL A 270 17.49 -4.19 16.02
N HIS A 271 16.67 -4.05 14.99
CA HIS A 271 15.73 -5.07 14.51
C HIS A 271 16.32 -5.83 13.31
N VAL A 272 15.97 -7.11 13.16
CA VAL A 272 16.46 -7.96 12.06
C VAL A 272 15.30 -8.48 11.20
N LEU A 273 15.31 -8.14 9.91
CA LEU A 273 14.43 -8.69 8.88
C LEU A 273 15.23 -9.69 8.04
N TRP A 274 14.90 -10.97 8.20
CA TRP A 274 15.62 -12.08 7.59
C TRP A 274 14.82 -12.67 6.42
N LEU A 275 15.48 -12.80 5.27
CA LEU A 275 14.86 -13.24 4.01
C LEU A 275 15.18 -14.71 3.68
N GLY A 276 15.89 -15.41 4.58
CA GLY A 276 16.22 -16.83 4.47
C GLY A 276 15.46 -17.71 5.48
N ASP A 277 15.81 -18.99 5.53
CA ASP A 277 15.44 -19.84 6.67
C ASP A 277 16.26 -19.42 7.90
N VAL A 278 15.65 -19.44 9.10
CA VAL A 278 16.32 -19.18 10.39
C VAL A 278 16.82 -20.46 11.07
N ALA A 279 16.53 -21.65 10.53
CA ALA A 279 16.82 -22.95 11.14
C ALA A 279 18.31 -23.33 11.17
N GLY A 280 19.14 -22.48 11.78
CA GLY A 280 20.59 -22.66 11.94
C GLY A 280 21.38 -21.35 12.04
N ALA A 281 20.79 -20.21 11.68
CA ALA A 281 21.51 -18.95 11.45
C ALA A 281 22.00 -18.29 12.77
N PRO A 282 23.32 -18.26 13.04
CA PRO A 282 23.84 -17.69 14.29
C PRO A 282 23.84 -16.15 14.24
N LEU A 283 24.17 -15.56 13.09
CA LEU A 283 24.38 -14.12 12.93
C LEU A 283 23.10 -13.28 13.16
N PRO A 284 21.90 -13.63 12.62
CA PRO A 284 20.66 -12.93 12.98
C PRO A 284 20.37 -12.93 14.48
N THR A 285 20.69 -14.05 15.15
CA THR A 285 20.52 -14.22 16.59
C THR A 285 21.52 -13.36 17.37
N LEU A 286 22.78 -13.31 16.92
CA LEU A 286 23.83 -12.46 17.47
C LEU A 286 23.46 -10.97 17.36
N VAL A 287 22.97 -10.53 16.18
CA VAL A 287 22.59 -9.13 15.94
C VAL A 287 21.37 -8.73 16.78
N ALA A 288 20.30 -9.53 16.79
CA ALA A 288 19.08 -9.20 17.53
C ALA A 288 19.29 -9.19 19.07
N SER A 289 20.20 -10.03 19.59
CA SER A 289 20.55 -10.04 21.01
C SER A 289 21.61 -8.99 21.40
N GLY A 290 22.57 -8.71 20.51
CA GLY A 290 23.56 -7.65 20.67
C GLY A 290 22.95 -6.23 20.55
N GLY A 291 21.93 -6.06 19.73
CA GLY A 291 21.24 -4.80 19.48
C GLY A 291 19.95 -4.56 20.27
N GLY A 292 19.66 -5.38 21.28
CA GLY A 292 18.65 -5.10 22.32
C GLY A 292 17.17 -5.30 21.97
N ALA A 293 16.76 -5.14 20.71
CA ALA A 293 15.34 -5.23 20.34
C ALA A 293 14.77 -6.66 20.38
N GLY A 294 15.61 -7.70 20.33
CA GLY A 294 15.22 -9.12 20.41
C GLY A 294 14.39 -9.66 19.23
N SER A 295 13.86 -8.80 18.36
CA SER A 295 12.98 -9.18 17.26
C SER A 295 13.75 -9.60 15.99
N VAL A 296 13.75 -10.90 15.69
CA VAL A 296 14.00 -11.43 14.34
C VAL A 296 12.66 -11.72 13.68
N ARG A 297 12.39 -11.11 12.53
CA ARG A 297 11.22 -11.42 11.69
C ARG A 297 11.68 -12.10 10.41
N ILE A 298 11.08 -13.24 10.08
CA ILE A 298 11.31 -13.95 8.83
C ILE A 298 10.25 -13.51 7.83
N THR A 299 10.68 -12.98 6.67
CA THR A 299 9.79 -12.36 5.69
C THR A 299 10.18 -12.82 4.27
N PRO A 300 9.50 -13.84 3.70
CA PRO A 300 9.86 -14.44 2.41
C PRO A 300 9.26 -13.70 1.20
N ASP A 301 8.56 -12.59 1.42
CA ASP A 301 7.87 -11.81 0.40
C ASP A 301 7.81 -10.31 0.76
N ASP A 302 7.50 -9.48 -0.24
CA ASP A 302 7.52 -8.01 -0.11
C ASP A 302 6.39 -7.47 0.76
N ALA A 303 5.25 -8.17 0.84
CA ALA A 303 4.13 -7.84 1.73
C ALA A 303 4.54 -8.02 3.20
N SER A 304 5.24 -9.10 3.52
CA SER A 304 5.79 -9.40 4.85
C SER A 304 6.87 -8.39 5.25
N VAL A 305 7.76 -8.00 4.33
CA VAL A 305 8.73 -6.91 4.56
C VAL A 305 8.00 -5.58 4.81
N THR A 306 6.97 -5.26 4.01
CA THR A 306 6.16 -4.04 4.17
C THR A 306 5.50 -3.99 5.55
N GLN A 307 4.88 -5.09 5.99
CA GLN A 307 4.23 -5.16 7.30
C GLN A 307 5.25 -5.08 8.43
N ALA A 308 6.38 -5.78 8.34
CA ALA A 308 7.41 -5.75 9.38
C ALA A 308 7.99 -4.34 9.59
N LEU A 309 8.21 -3.58 8.52
CA LEU A 309 8.62 -2.17 8.59
C LEU A 309 7.52 -1.25 9.13
N THR A 310 6.25 -1.53 8.81
CA THR A 310 5.09 -0.80 9.35
C THR A 310 4.99 -1.00 10.87
N ASP A 311 5.15 -2.23 11.34
CA ASP A 311 5.12 -2.58 12.77
C ASP A 311 6.31 -1.94 13.53
N ILE A 312 7.52 -1.94 12.95
CA ILE A 312 8.70 -1.30 13.56
C ILE A 312 8.50 0.22 13.66
N ALA A 313 7.92 0.86 12.65
CA ALA A 313 7.63 2.28 12.71
C ALA A 313 6.48 2.62 13.68
N ALA A 314 5.57 1.68 13.94
CA ALA A 314 4.55 1.83 14.98
C ALA A 314 5.16 1.69 16.40
N ASP A 315 6.12 0.78 16.61
CA ASP A 315 6.93 0.71 17.84
C ASP A 315 7.74 2.00 18.04
N ALA A 316 8.41 2.48 17.00
CA ALA A 316 9.17 3.74 17.02
C ALA A 316 8.28 4.96 17.29
N GLY A 317 7.03 4.97 16.80
CA GLY A 317 6.03 6.00 17.11
C GLY A 317 5.54 6.00 18.55
N ALA A 318 5.78 4.94 19.32
CA ALA A 318 5.38 4.80 20.71
C ALA A 318 6.45 5.33 21.68
N CYS A 319 6.83 6.60 21.56
CA CYS A 319 7.82 7.25 22.43
C CYS A 319 7.53 7.02 23.93
N CYS A 320 8.36 6.23 24.59
CA CYS A 320 8.47 6.18 26.05
C CYS A 320 9.73 6.99 26.45
N ILE A 321 9.62 7.80 27.51
CA ILE A 321 10.71 8.68 27.95
C ILE A 321 10.92 8.43 29.45
N ASP A 322 12.14 8.11 29.85
CA ASP A 322 12.55 8.20 31.27
C ASP A 322 12.68 9.70 31.64
N PRO A 323 11.88 10.21 32.59
CA PRO A 323 11.85 11.63 32.91
C PRO A 323 12.93 12.08 33.90
N ASP A 324 13.54 11.16 34.66
CA ASP A 324 14.31 11.47 35.88
C ASP A 324 15.78 11.01 35.83
N GLY A 325 16.14 10.02 35.01
CA GLY A 325 17.54 9.69 34.70
C GLY A 325 18.35 9.06 35.85
N ASP A 326 17.68 8.33 36.75
CA ASP A 326 18.24 7.51 37.81
C ASP A 326 17.54 6.13 37.75
N GLU A 327 18.24 5.01 37.93
CA GLU A 327 18.04 3.73 37.21
C GLU A 327 16.69 2.94 37.39
N ARG A 328 15.55 3.54 37.74
CA ARG A 328 14.30 2.82 38.11
C ARG A 328 12.99 3.53 37.75
N GLY A 329 12.43 3.20 36.58
CA GLY A 329 10.99 3.30 36.31
C GLY A 329 10.63 3.80 34.92
N LEU A 330 10.37 2.88 33.98
CA LEU A 330 9.98 3.23 32.62
C LEU A 330 8.47 3.59 32.52
N TYR A 331 8.14 4.78 32.02
CA TYR A 331 6.75 5.19 31.75
C TYR A 331 6.50 5.43 30.25
N CYS A 332 5.56 4.68 29.67
CA CYS A 332 5.13 4.82 28.28
C CYS A 332 3.86 5.67 28.16
N LEU A 333 3.87 6.66 27.25
CA LEU A 333 2.82 7.67 27.14
C LEU A 333 1.48 7.20 26.56
N ASN A 334 1.36 5.93 26.14
CA ASN A 334 0.15 5.35 25.53
C ASN A 334 -0.23 3.93 26.05
N GLY A 335 0.18 3.55 27.25
CA GLY A 335 -0.47 2.46 28.01
C GLY A 335 -0.34 1.04 27.42
N LEU A 336 0.88 0.58 27.15
CA LEU A 336 1.21 -0.83 26.93
C LEU A 336 2.32 -1.25 27.91
N ASP A 337 2.17 -2.42 28.52
CA ASP A 337 3.03 -2.86 29.64
C ASP A 337 4.41 -3.37 29.20
N CYS A 338 5.44 -2.99 29.97
CA CYS A 338 6.76 -3.62 29.93
C CYS A 338 7.03 -4.36 31.25
N ASN A 339 7.72 -5.52 31.20
CA ASN A 339 8.02 -6.32 32.38
C ASN A 339 9.43 -5.99 32.91
N GLU A 340 9.54 -5.62 34.19
CA GLU A 340 10.82 -5.35 34.87
C GLU A 340 11.40 -6.60 35.58
N GLY A 341 12.72 -6.61 35.81
CA GLY A 341 13.41 -7.62 36.62
C GLY A 341 14.85 -7.25 37.00
N ASP A 342 15.19 -7.45 38.28
CA ASP A 342 16.53 -7.46 38.92
C ASP A 342 17.39 -6.17 38.96
N ALA A 343 17.47 -5.51 40.14
CA ALA A 343 18.61 -4.67 40.58
C ALA A 343 18.63 -4.39 42.12
N ALA A 344 19.77 -4.53 42.81
CA ALA A 344 19.96 -4.09 44.22
C ALA A 344 21.43 -4.10 44.75
N ALA A 345 21.86 -3.06 45.50
CA ALA A 345 22.59 -3.12 46.82
C ALA A 345 23.46 -1.87 47.20
N TRP A 346 23.78 -1.75 48.52
CA TRP A 346 24.87 -1.00 49.21
C TRP A 346 24.70 0.44 49.77
N THR A 347 24.95 0.58 51.09
CA THR A 347 25.46 1.76 51.86
C THR A 347 26.02 1.28 53.23
N SER A 348 26.65 2.14 54.06
CA SER A 348 27.21 1.80 55.39
C SER A 348 27.55 3.08 56.21
N ASN A 349 27.90 3.14 57.52
CA ASN A 349 27.97 2.21 58.68
C ASN A 349 28.16 3.06 59.98
N CYS A 350 27.79 2.60 61.19
CA CYS A 350 28.19 3.27 62.45
C CYS A 350 28.24 2.40 63.75
N ASP A 351 28.43 1.09 63.68
CA ASP A 351 28.21 0.18 64.82
C ASP A 351 29.32 0.12 65.90
N GLY A 352 28.93 -0.23 67.13
CA GLY A 352 29.81 -0.90 68.10
C GLY A 352 30.41 -0.09 69.27
N ARG A 353 29.66 0.81 69.93
CA ARG A 353 30.07 1.44 71.21
C ARG A 353 28.92 1.57 72.22
N GLU A 354 29.20 1.30 73.49
CA GLU A 354 28.22 1.36 74.59
C GLU A 354 28.29 2.66 75.40
N CYS A 355 27.20 3.01 76.09
CA CYS A 355 27.10 4.22 76.93
C CYS A 355 27.71 4.02 78.32
N GLY A 356 28.92 4.52 78.56
CA GLY A 356 29.51 4.58 79.90
C GLY A 356 30.89 5.23 79.97
N ASP A 357 31.77 4.94 79.01
CA ASP A 357 33.18 5.31 79.07
C ASP A 357 33.49 6.63 78.35
N ASP A 358 33.83 7.68 79.12
CA ASP A 358 34.67 8.85 78.80
C ASP A 358 34.53 9.55 77.42
N GLY A 359 33.33 9.50 76.81
CA GLY A 359 33.04 10.16 75.52
C GLY A 359 31.80 11.06 75.50
N CYS A 360 30.67 10.58 76.02
CA CYS A 360 29.39 11.29 76.02
C CYS A 360 28.91 11.58 77.45
N GLY A 361 28.46 12.82 77.70
CA GLY A 361 28.09 13.29 79.05
C GLY A 361 26.83 12.62 79.61
N SER A 362 26.86 12.27 80.89
CA SER A 362 25.79 11.51 81.55
C SER A 362 24.60 12.37 81.98
N LEU A 363 23.39 11.80 81.93
CA LEU A 363 22.38 11.83 83.02
C LEU A 363 21.09 11.06 82.62
N CYS A 364 21.10 9.73 82.76
CA CYS A 364 19.89 8.94 83.00
C CYS A 364 20.20 7.86 84.06
N GLY A 365 19.15 7.38 84.75
CA GLY A 365 19.19 6.07 85.39
C GLY A 365 18.86 4.96 84.36
N THR A 366 18.78 3.71 84.82
CA THR A 366 18.28 2.59 84.01
C THR A 366 16.85 2.87 83.54
N CYS A 367 16.65 2.88 82.21
CA CYS A 367 15.34 3.09 81.60
C CYS A 367 14.41 1.87 81.80
N PRO A 368 13.07 2.04 81.70
CA PRO A 368 12.12 0.93 81.85
C PRO A 368 12.18 -0.02 80.66
N ALA A 369 12.15 -1.33 80.91
CA ALA A 369 12.07 -2.32 79.84
C ALA A 369 10.73 -2.20 79.07
N VAL A 370 10.81 -2.20 77.75
CA VAL A 370 9.67 -2.18 76.82
C VAL A 370 9.49 -3.59 76.24
N ASN A 371 8.26 -3.99 75.87
CA ASN A 371 8.05 -5.22 75.11
C ASN A 371 8.17 -4.90 73.61
N GLY A 372 8.94 -5.68 72.85
CA GLY A 372 9.19 -5.40 71.43
C GLY A 372 10.13 -4.22 71.19
N GLY A 373 11.01 -3.90 72.15
CA GLY A 373 11.92 -2.76 72.07
C GLY A 373 12.91 -2.68 73.23
N SER A 374 14.01 -1.97 72.98
CA SER A 374 14.94 -1.50 74.00
C SER A 374 14.58 -0.09 74.46
N SER A 375 15.31 0.44 75.46
CA SER A 375 15.17 1.82 75.89
C SER A 375 16.54 2.40 76.24
N THR A 376 16.96 3.43 75.51
CA THR A 376 18.31 4.00 75.54
C THR A 376 18.27 5.45 76.01
N CYS A 377 19.27 5.87 76.81
CA CYS A 377 19.39 7.26 77.25
C CYS A 377 19.96 8.13 76.13
N ILE A 378 19.18 9.11 75.64
CA ILE A 378 19.64 10.15 74.70
C ILE A 378 19.18 11.50 75.26
N ASP A 379 20.07 12.50 75.30
CA ASP A 379 19.80 13.87 75.81
C ASP A 379 19.01 13.93 77.14
N HIS A 380 19.38 13.04 78.06
CA HIS A 380 18.79 12.89 79.40
C HIS A 380 17.33 12.40 79.42
N GLN A 381 16.85 11.81 78.33
CA GLN A 381 15.55 11.15 78.22
C GLN A 381 15.72 9.68 77.86
N CYS A 382 14.79 8.84 78.32
CA CYS A 382 14.69 7.44 77.88
C CYS A 382 13.96 7.40 76.54
N VAL A 383 14.71 7.23 75.45
CA VAL A 383 14.16 7.01 74.11
C VAL A 383 13.82 5.53 73.98
N VAL A 384 12.61 5.23 73.52
CA VAL A 384 12.18 3.88 73.16
C VAL A 384 12.69 3.57 71.76
N ASP A 385 13.38 2.45 71.61
CA ASP A 385 13.97 2.00 70.35
C ASP A 385 13.43 0.59 70.05
N CYS A 386 12.52 0.48 69.09
CA CYS A 386 11.73 -0.72 68.88
C CYS A 386 12.47 -1.79 68.07
N GLU A 387 12.24 -3.06 68.39
CA GLU A 387 12.83 -4.18 67.67
C GLU A 387 12.31 -4.20 66.21
N PRO A 388 13.12 -4.59 65.21
CA PRO A 388 12.69 -4.65 63.81
C PRO A 388 11.37 -5.41 63.64
N GLY A 389 10.39 -4.76 63.00
CA GLY A 389 9.00 -5.22 62.93
C GLY A 389 8.03 -4.53 63.91
N PHE A 390 8.53 -3.65 64.79
CA PHE A 390 7.75 -2.80 65.69
C PHE A 390 8.08 -1.31 65.50
N HIS A 391 7.19 -0.41 65.96
CA HIS A 391 7.44 1.04 66.04
C HIS A 391 6.86 1.64 67.31
N ALA A 392 7.36 2.82 67.70
CA ALA A 392 7.00 3.48 68.94
C ALA A 392 5.69 4.27 68.82
N CYS A 393 4.70 3.96 69.67
CA CYS A 393 3.44 4.67 69.79
C CYS A 393 3.27 5.26 71.19
N GLY A 394 3.99 6.35 71.43
CA GLY A 394 4.26 6.85 72.77
C GLY A 394 5.28 5.95 73.46
N ASP A 395 5.04 5.62 74.72
CA ASP A 395 5.97 4.85 75.56
C ASP A 395 5.93 3.31 75.33
N VAL A 396 5.34 2.84 74.22
CA VAL A 396 5.17 1.41 73.89
C VAL A 396 5.53 1.12 72.44
N CYS A 397 6.16 -0.03 72.20
CA CYS A 397 6.33 -0.58 70.85
C CYS A 397 5.10 -1.40 70.45
N VAL A 398 4.58 -1.15 69.25
CA VAL A 398 3.46 -1.88 68.64
C VAL A 398 3.91 -2.49 67.31
N ALA A 399 3.33 -3.62 66.91
CA ALA A 399 3.79 -4.35 65.73
C ALA A 399 3.46 -3.57 64.46
N SER A 400 4.45 -3.28 63.63
CA SER A 400 4.32 -2.38 62.47
C SER A 400 3.41 -2.90 61.35
N ALA A 401 3.04 -4.19 61.40
CA ALA A 401 2.07 -4.83 60.51
C ALA A 401 0.65 -4.94 61.11
N GLU A 402 0.37 -4.36 62.28
CA GLU A 402 -0.95 -4.40 62.89
C GLU A 402 -1.87 -3.33 62.28
N VAL A 403 -3.03 -3.73 61.73
CA VAL A 403 -3.99 -2.80 61.08
C VAL A 403 -4.55 -1.73 62.06
N ALA A 404 -4.37 -1.92 63.37
CA ALA A 404 -4.69 -0.92 64.40
C ALA A 404 -3.61 0.17 64.58
N HIS A 405 -2.35 -0.13 64.26
CA HIS A 405 -1.18 0.75 64.37
C HIS A 405 -0.16 0.35 63.28
N CYS A 406 -0.15 1.05 62.15
CA CYS A 406 0.48 0.55 60.93
C CYS A 406 1.65 1.42 60.46
N ALA A 407 2.77 0.81 60.05
CA ALA A 407 3.88 1.47 59.35
C ALA A 407 4.40 2.79 60.00
N GLY A 408 4.43 2.87 61.34
CA GLY A 408 4.83 4.09 62.07
C GLY A 408 3.66 4.98 62.52
N ALA A 409 2.44 4.75 62.02
CA ALA A 409 1.24 5.50 62.35
C ALA A 409 0.42 4.83 63.46
N CYS A 410 0.29 5.52 64.59
CA CYS A 410 -0.43 5.04 65.77
C CYS A 410 -1.97 5.07 65.67
N ALA A 411 -2.51 5.17 64.46
CA ALA A 411 -3.94 5.20 64.17
C ALA A 411 -4.35 3.97 63.35
N PRO A 412 -5.56 3.45 63.53
CA PRO A 412 -6.05 2.32 62.75
C PRO A 412 -6.25 2.73 61.29
N CYS A 413 -5.93 1.82 60.37
CA CYS A 413 -6.08 2.07 58.94
C CYS A 413 -7.56 2.29 58.57
N PRO A 414 -7.86 3.25 57.66
CA PRO A 414 -9.21 3.43 57.14
C PRO A 414 -9.63 2.21 56.33
N VAL A 415 -10.79 1.63 56.64
CA VAL A 415 -11.34 0.47 55.93
C VAL A 415 -12.30 0.97 54.84
N PRO A 416 -12.05 0.66 53.55
CA PRO A 416 -12.94 1.07 52.46
C PRO A 416 -14.28 0.32 52.54
N THR A 417 -15.34 0.99 52.12
CA THR A 417 -16.72 0.46 52.08
C THR A 417 -16.78 -0.73 51.13
N GLY A 418 -16.97 -1.94 51.68
CA GLY A 418 -17.01 -3.19 50.90
C GLY A 418 -15.67 -3.91 50.75
N GLY A 419 -14.56 -3.32 51.25
CA GLY A 419 -13.24 -3.93 51.23
C GLY A 419 -12.64 -4.13 52.63
N SER A 420 -11.31 -4.14 52.67
CA SER A 420 -10.51 -4.35 53.87
C SER A 420 -9.31 -3.40 53.90
N ALA A 421 -8.80 -3.07 55.08
CA ALA A 421 -7.51 -2.41 55.21
C ALA A 421 -6.41 -3.47 55.41
N LEU A 422 -5.36 -3.37 54.62
CA LEU A 422 -4.09 -4.08 54.81
C LEU A 422 -3.09 -3.12 55.46
N CYS A 423 -2.13 -3.67 56.19
CA CYS A 423 -0.96 -2.94 56.64
C CYS A 423 0.27 -3.53 55.95
N THR A 424 1.02 -2.67 55.26
CA THR A 424 2.24 -3.01 54.52
C THR A 424 3.43 -2.20 55.06
N GLU A 425 4.63 -2.44 54.54
CA GLU A 425 5.83 -1.69 54.95
C GLU A 425 5.79 -0.21 54.49
N SER A 426 4.98 0.07 53.46
CA SER A 426 4.71 1.39 52.88
C SER A 426 3.62 2.19 53.61
N GLY A 427 2.64 1.53 54.23
CA GLY A 427 1.53 2.23 54.89
C GLY A 427 0.27 1.42 55.12
N CYS A 428 -0.82 2.15 55.39
CA CYS A 428 -2.18 1.60 55.33
C CYS A 428 -2.63 1.52 53.86
N GLU A 429 -2.87 0.31 53.37
CA GLU A 429 -3.35 0.05 52.01
C GLU A 429 -4.81 -0.40 52.03
N ALA A 430 -5.59 0.05 51.04
CA ALA A 430 -6.98 -0.31 50.88
C ALA A 430 -7.12 -1.46 49.87
N ALA A 431 -7.52 -2.64 50.35
CA ALA A 431 -7.63 -3.86 49.57
C ALA A 431 -9.10 -4.21 49.29
N CYS A 432 -9.46 -4.22 48.01
CA CYS A 432 -10.79 -4.62 47.53
C CYS A 432 -10.84 -6.12 47.16
N PRO A 433 -12.02 -6.78 47.25
CA PRO A 433 -12.22 -8.13 46.75
C PRO A 433 -11.92 -8.26 45.24
N GLY A 434 -11.43 -9.41 44.78
CA GLY A 434 -11.21 -9.64 43.35
C GLY A 434 -12.51 -9.52 42.54
N GLY A 435 -12.47 -8.79 41.42
CA GLY A 435 -13.66 -8.33 40.68
C GLY A 435 -14.19 -6.97 41.13
N THR A 436 -13.47 -6.28 42.03
CA THR A 436 -13.75 -4.90 42.45
C THR A 436 -12.47 -4.10 42.66
N HIS A 437 -12.50 -2.80 42.33
CA HIS A 437 -11.41 -1.85 42.55
C HIS A 437 -11.84 -0.68 43.45
N LEU A 438 -10.87 0.10 43.91
CA LEU A 438 -11.07 1.17 44.87
C LEU A 438 -11.46 2.48 44.19
N CYS A 439 -12.64 3.00 44.53
CA CYS A 439 -13.14 4.31 44.12
C CYS A 439 -13.45 5.19 45.33
N GLY A 440 -12.49 6.06 45.66
CA GLY A 440 -12.51 6.82 46.91
C GLY A 440 -12.49 5.88 48.11
N ASP A 441 -13.46 6.04 49.00
CA ASP A 441 -13.61 5.22 50.22
C ASP A 441 -14.51 3.97 50.01
N ALA A 442 -14.64 3.44 48.78
CA ALA A 442 -15.51 2.31 48.47
C ALA A 442 -14.93 1.37 47.41
N CYS A 443 -15.24 0.07 47.48
CA CYS A 443 -14.94 -0.90 46.44
C CYS A 443 -16.14 -1.05 45.49
N VAL A 444 -15.91 -0.86 44.19
CA VAL A 444 -16.93 -0.92 43.12
C VAL A 444 -16.55 -2.00 42.10
N ALA A 445 -17.51 -2.53 41.34
CA ALA A 445 -17.26 -3.63 40.41
C ALA A 445 -16.39 -3.19 39.21
N ASP A 446 -15.53 -4.08 38.72
CA ASP A 446 -14.60 -3.79 37.62
C ASP A 446 -15.30 -3.61 36.25
N ASP A 447 -16.60 -3.93 36.18
CA ASP A 447 -17.50 -3.72 35.05
C ASP A 447 -18.54 -2.60 35.27
N ASP A 448 -18.47 -1.85 36.39
CA ASP A 448 -19.38 -0.73 36.67
C ASP A 448 -19.10 0.49 35.78
N SER A 449 -19.91 0.69 34.74
CA SER A 449 -19.79 1.84 33.85
C SER A 449 -20.17 3.19 34.48
N ALA A 450 -20.63 3.23 35.74
CA ALA A 450 -20.73 4.47 36.52
C ALA A 450 -19.41 4.87 37.20
N HIS A 451 -18.44 3.96 37.33
CA HIS A 451 -17.18 4.17 38.05
C HIS A 451 -16.01 3.45 37.36
N CYS A 452 -15.84 3.65 36.04
CA CYS A 452 -14.93 2.81 35.28
C CYS A 452 -13.47 3.24 35.44
N GLY A 453 -12.60 2.23 35.61
CA GLY A 453 -11.15 2.38 35.67
C GLY A 453 -10.64 3.06 36.96
N THR A 454 -9.32 3.12 37.12
CA THR A 454 -8.66 3.65 38.32
C THR A 454 -8.95 5.13 38.62
N SER A 455 -9.52 5.88 37.67
CA SER A 455 -10.00 7.26 37.86
C SER A 455 -11.48 7.36 38.24
N CYS A 456 -12.21 6.24 38.27
CA CYS A 456 -13.60 6.14 38.75
C CYS A 456 -14.58 7.07 38.03
N VAL A 457 -14.39 7.23 36.72
CA VAL A 457 -15.16 8.17 35.90
C VAL A 457 -16.38 7.44 35.32
N PRO A 458 -17.59 8.03 35.36
CA PRO A 458 -18.73 7.48 34.64
C PRO A 458 -18.46 7.48 33.13
N CYS A 459 -18.65 6.33 32.48
CA CYS A 459 -18.43 6.22 31.05
C CYS A 459 -19.43 7.09 30.26
N PRO A 460 -18.98 7.71 29.14
CA PRO A 460 -19.85 8.49 28.29
C PRO A 460 -20.98 7.61 27.75
N SER A 461 -22.21 8.13 27.73
CA SER A 461 -23.38 7.50 27.12
C SER A 461 -24.03 8.47 26.13
N GLY A 462 -24.40 7.95 24.97
CA GLY A 462 -25.09 8.65 23.90
C GLY A 462 -26.52 8.13 23.72
N ALA A 463 -27.25 8.70 22.77
CA ALA A 463 -28.49 8.08 22.33
C ALA A 463 -28.19 6.73 21.66
N ASP A 464 -29.04 5.73 21.94
CA ASP A 464 -28.98 4.38 21.37
C ASP A 464 -27.68 3.58 21.64
N THR A 465 -26.82 4.08 22.53
CA THR A 465 -25.63 3.37 23.06
C THR A 465 -25.83 2.91 24.51
N VAL A 466 -25.18 1.81 24.85
CA VAL A 466 -24.97 1.34 26.22
C VAL A 466 -23.50 1.57 26.56
N ALA A 467 -23.24 2.35 27.60
CA ALA A 467 -21.89 2.57 28.11
C ALA A 467 -21.41 1.31 28.85
N THR A 468 -20.28 0.76 28.42
CA THR A 468 -19.66 -0.44 29.01
C THR A 468 -18.35 -0.09 29.70
N CYS A 469 -17.99 -0.86 30.73
CA CYS A 469 -16.64 -0.86 31.29
C CYS A 469 -16.04 -2.26 31.08
N THR A 470 -14.87 -2.33 30.47
CA THR A 470 -14.17 -3.60 30.21
C THR A 470 -12.68 -3.39 30.44
N GLY A 471 -12.09 -4.12 31.39
CA GLY A 471 -10.67 -3.96 31.74
C GLY A 471 -10.33 -2.55 32.26
N GLY A 472 -11.29 -1.86 32.90
CA GLY A 472 -11.12 -0.48 33.34
C GLY A 472 -11.16 0.58 32.22
N GLN A 473 -11.43 0.19 30.98
CA GLN A 473 -11.63 1.13 29.86
C GLN A 473 -13.12 1.29 29.52
N CYS A 474 -13.53 2.53 29.24
CA CYS A 474 -14.91 2.84 28.82
C CYS A 474 -15.13 2.51 27.34
N GLY A 475 -16.12 1.67 27.06
CA GLY A 475 -16.60 1.36 25.73
C GLY A 475 -18.02 1.88 25.47
N LEU A 476 -18.41 1.82 24.20
CA LEU A 476 -19.78 2.01 23.74
C LEU A 476 -20.22 0.74 23.01
N ALA A 477 -21.37 0.18 23.40
CA ALA A 477 -22.03 -0.92 22.70
C ALA A 477 -23.37 -0.45 22.14
N CYS A 478 -23.76 -0.96 20.98
CA CYS A 478 -25.06 -0.64 20.37
C CYS A 478 -26.17 -1.57 20.88
N ALA A 479 -27.40 -1.08 20.92
CA ALA A 479 -28.55 -1.82 21.45
C ALA A 479 -29.13 -2.90 20.50
N GLU A 480 -28.81 -2.83 19.19
CA GLU A 480 -29.30 -3.73 18.14
C GLU A 480 -28.16 -4.15 17.18
N ALA A 481 -28.48 -4.65 15.97
CA ALA A 481 -27.52 -5.04 14.93
C ALA A 481 -26.83 -3.84 14.24
N ALA A 482 -26.19 -3.01 15.05
CA ALA A 482 -25.44 -1.82 14.67
C ALA A 482 -24.03 -1.92 15.26
N ILE A 483 -23.06 -1.27 14.60
CA ILE A 483 -21.70 -1.10 15.14
C ILE A 483 -21.41 0.38 15.37
N VAL A 484 -20.41 0.68 16.20
CA VAL A 484 -20.00 2.06 16.48
C VAL A 484 -19.08 2.56 15.36
N CYS A 485 -19.61 3.41 14.48
CA CYS A 485 -18.87 4.10 13.43
C CYS A 485 -18.78 5.60 13.78
N GLU A 486 -17.56 6.16 13.80
CA GLU A 486 -17.28 7.56 14.20
C GLU A 486 -17.93 7.99 15.54
N GLY A 487 -18.14 7.04 16.46
CA GLY A 487 -18.76 7.29 17.77
C GLY A 487 -20.30 7.25 17.80
N ALA A 488 -20.96 6.97 16.68
CA ALA A 488 -22.40 6.75 16.58
C ALA A 488 -22.73 5.29 16.28
N CYS A 489 -23.87 4.79 16.74
CA CYS A 489 -24.36 3.46 16.37
C CYS A 489 -25.04 3.50 15.00
N THR A 490 -24.39 2.95 13.98
CA THR A 490 -24.93 2.87 12.63
C THR A 490 -25.47 1.45 12.38
N PRO A 491 -26.76 1.28 12.04
CA PRO A 491 -27.32 -0.03 11.72
C PRO A 491 -26.65 -0.62 10.48
N CYS A 492 -26.32 -1.91 10.56
CA CYS A 492 -25.58 -2.59 9.52
C CYS A 492 -26.49 -3.34 8.54
N PRO A 493 -26.06 -3.55 7.28
CA PRO A 493 -26.72 -4.48 6.37
C PRO A 493 -26.68 -5.92 6.92
N THR A 494 -27.76 -6.67 6.72
CA THR A 494 -27.93 -8.03 7.26
C THR A 494 -28.25 -9.10 6.21
N ALA A 495 -28.35 -8.73 4.93
CA ALA A 495 -28.66 -9.66 3.83
C ALA A 495 -27.37 -10.07 3.11
N GLY A 496 -27.04 -11.37 3.11
CA GLY A 496 -25.84 -11.90 2.45
C GLY A 496 -24.51 -11.42 3.04
N VAL A 497 -24.49 -10.87 4.26
CA VAL A 497 -23.30 -10.28 4.90
C VAL A 497 -22.63 -11.26 5.85
N VAL A 498 -21.36 -11.55 5.62
CA VAL A 498 -20.52 -12.41 6.48
C VAL A 498 -19.74 -11.58 7.51
N ALA A 499 -19.28 -10.39 7.14
CA ALA A 499 -18.64 -9.44 8.05
C ALA A 499 -19.01 -7.99 7.73
N THR A 500 -19.03 -7.15 8.77
CA THR A 500 -19.35 -5.72 8.70
C THR A 500 -18.17 -4.88 9.19
N GLY A 501 -18.09 -3.63 8.75
CA GLY A 501 -17.07 -2.67 9.17
C GLY A 501 -17.51 -1.23 8.89
N CYS A 502 -16.71 -0.25 9.31
CA CYS A 502 -17.04 1.17 9.14
C CYS A 502 -16.32 1.78 7.91
N ALA A 503 -17.08 2.48 7.07
CA ALA A 503 -16.58 3.39 6.05
C ALA A 503 -16.98 4.82 6.45
N GLY A 504 -16.10 5.49 7.20
CA GLY A 504 -16.47 6.69 7.95
C GLY A 504 -17.62 6.40 8.93
N ALA A 505 -18.65 7.24 8.95
CA ALA A 505 -19.85 7.05 9.75
C ALA A 505 -20.78 5.89 9.29
N LEU A 506 -20.57 5.30 8.11
CA LEU A 506 -21.45 4.26 7.56
C LEU A 506 -21.00 2.85 7.95
N CYS A 507 -21.93 1.97 8.33
CA CYS A 507 -21.65 0.53 8.43
C CYS A 507 -21.82 -0.11 7.05
N VAL A 508 -20.76 -0.72 6.53
CA VAL A 508 -20.71 -1.41 5.24
C VAL A 508 -20.40 -2.89 5.43
N ALA A 509 -20.68 -3.70 4.41
CA ALA A 509 -20.22 -5.09 4.39
C ALA A 509 -18.73 -5.15 4.01
N THR A 510 -17.93 -5.85 4.82
CA THR A 510 -16.51 -6.11 4.55
C THR A 510 -16.27 -7.51 3.98
N SER A 511 -17.24 -8.42 4.13
CA SER A 511 -17.30 -9.66 3.34
C SER A 511 -18.73 -10.17 3.21
N CYS A 512 -18.98 -10.94 2.14
CA CYS A 512 -20.30 -11.41 1.74
C CYS A 512 -20.36 -12.93 1.63
N ASP A 513 -21.57 -13.49 1.69
CA ASP A 513 -21.87 -14.89 1.43
C ASP A 513 -21.57 -15.26 -0.03
N ALA A 514 -21.30 -16.54 -0.29
CA ALA A 514 -21.06 -17.03 -1.65
C ALA A 514 -22.31 -16.83 -2.52
N GLY A 515 -22.19 -16.04 -3.60
CA GLY A 515 -23.29 -15.56 -4.43
C GLY A 515 -23.59 -14.06 -4.27
N PHE A 516 -22.91 -13.38 -3.34
CA PHE A 516 -23.03 -11.94 -3.11
C PHE A 516 -21.68 -11.24 -3.27
N ALA A 517 -21.69 -9.94 -3.62
CA ALA A 517 -20.51 -9.08 -3.67
C ALA A 517 -20.72 -7.80 -2.84
N PRO A 518 -19.65 -7.20 -2.28
CA PRO A 518 -19.75 -5.91 -1.61
C PRO A 518 -20.25 -4.81 -2.55
N CYS A 519 -21.12 -3.95 -2.04
CA CYS A 519 -21.62 -2.73 -2.67
C CYS A 519 -21.84 -1.66 -1.59
N ASP A 520 -22.00 -0.39 -1.97
CA ASP A 520 -21.94 0.80 -1.08
C ASP A 520 -22.72 0.72 0.24
N THR A 521 -23.79 -0.07 0.31
CA THR A 521 -24.64 -0.23 1.50
C THR A 521 -24.79 -1.66 1.99
N GLY A 522 -24.02 -2.64 1.47
CA GLY A 522 -24.06 -4.02 1.94
C GLY A 522 -23.54 -5.06 0.96
N CYS A 523 -24.22 -6.21 0.90
CA CYS A 523 -23.92 -7.31 -0.01
C CYS A 523 -25.04 -7.43 -1.05
N CYS A 524 -24.68 -7.15 -2.30
CA CYS A 524 -25.57 -7.21 -3.45
C CYS A 524 -25.51 -8.61 -4.09
N ASP A 525 -26.62 -9.13 -4.63
CA ASP A 525 -26.66 -10.39 -5.37
C ASP A 525 -25.68 -10.33 -6.57
N ARG A 526 -24.55 -11.05 -6.49
CA ARG A 526 -23.62 -11.23 -7.62
C ARG A 526 -24.00 -12.53 -8.30
N ILE A 527 -24.96 -12.42 -9.21
CA ILE A 527 -25.34 -13.53 -10.07
C ILE A 527 -24.26 -13.69 -11.15
N ASP A 528 -23.29 -14.56 -10.87
CA ASP A 528 -22.31 -15.10 -11.82
C ASP A 528 -22.87 -16.42 -12.37
N GLU A 529 -23.71 -16.31 -13.40
CA GLU A 529 -24.47 -17.45 -13.94
C GLU A 529 -23.75 -18.05 -15.16
N VAL A 530 -23.53 -19.38 -15.11
CA VAL A 530 -22.81 -20.12 -16.15
C VAL A 530 -23.81 -20.56 -17.24
N VAL A 531 -23.90 -19.78 -18.31
CA VAL A 531 -24.95 -19.80 -19.33
C VAL A 531 -24.83 -20.97 -20.32
N SER A 532 -23.62 -21.49 -20.54
CA SER A 532 -23.37 -22.72 -21.32
C SER A 532 -22.11 -23.42 -20.84
N THR A 533 -22.11 -24.77 -20.86
CA THR A 533 -21.03 -25.62 -20.33
C THR A 533 -20.58 -26.74 -21.29
N THR A 534 -21.01 -26.73 -22.57
CA THR A 534 -20.96 -27.94 -23.42
C THR A 534 -20.20 -27.83 -24.75
N ALA A 535 -19.86 -26.64 -25.24
CA ALA A 535 -19.05 -26.49 -26.45
C ALA A 535 -18.23 -25.20 -26.44
N VAL A 536 -17.09 -25.23 -27.14
CA VAL A 536 -16.19 -24.07 -27.27
C VAL A 536 -16.88 -22.97 -28.07
N ALA A 537 -17.11 -21.80 -27.47
CA ALA A 537 -17.51 -20.62 -28.23
C ALA A 537 -16.36 -20.18 -29.15
N THR A 538 -16.67 -19.93 -30.43
CA THR A 538 -15.68 -19.48 -31.43
C THR A 538 -15.84 -18.03 -31.86
N ALA A 539 -16.94 -17.39 -31.48
CA ALA A 539 -17.07 -15.94 -31.51
C ALA A 539 -17.48 -15.41 -30.14
N MET A 540 -17.28 -14.11 -29.96
CA MET A 540 -17.47 -13.39 -28.71
C MET A 540 -18.96 -13.37 -28.35
N PRO A 541 -19.33 -13.53 -27.06
CA PRO A 541 -20.71 -13.34 -26.65
C PRO A 541 -21.11 -11.87 -26.83
N THR A 542 -22.36 -11.64 -27.22
CA THR A 542 -22.98 -10.30 -27.18
C THR A 542 -24.25 -10.38 -26.34
N VAL A 543 -24.58 -9.28 -25.66
CA VAL A 543 -25.72 -9.19 -24.75
C VAL A 543 -26.50 -7.90 -25.02
N ALA A 544 -27.82 -7.97 -24.90
CA ALA A 544 -28.68 -6.81 -24.96
C ALA A 544 -29.80 -6.93 -23.90
N ALA A 545 -30.07 -5.83 -23.19
CA ALA A 545 -31.11 -5.78 -22.17
C ALA A 545 -32.51 -5.86 -22.82
N VAL A 546 -33.37 -6.72 -22.27
CA VAL A 546 -34.76 -6.90 -22.67
C VAL A 546 -35.64 -6.41 -21.51
N TYR A 547 -36.32 -5.29 -21.73
CA TYR A 547 -37.04 -4.55 -20.71
C TYR A 547 -38.06 -5.42 -19.91
N PRO A 548 -38.15 -5.31 -18.57
CA PRO A 548 -37.31 -4.50 -17.68
C PRO A 548 -36.13 -5.26 -17.05
N SER A 549 -36.11 -6.60 -17.12
CA SER A 549 -35.25 -7.45 -16.26
C SER A 549 -34.88 -8.80 -16.92
N ARG A 550 -34.67 -8.79 -18.24
CA ARG A 550 -34.32 -9.96 -19.05
C ARG A 550 -33.07 -9.64 -19.87
N VAL A 551 -32.33 -10.66 -20.30
CA VAL A 551 -31.20 -10.49 -21.22
C VAL A 551 -31.34 -11.42 -22.42
N ALA A 552 -31.12 -10.87 -23.60
CA ALA A 552 -30.86 -11.67 -24.79
C ALA A 552 -29.34 -11.84 -24.92
N VAL A 553 -28.86 -13.09 -24.98
CA VAL A 553 -27.43 -13.41 -25.12
C VAL A 553 -27.21 -14.26 -26.36
N ALA A 554 -26.23 -13.88 -27.19
CA ALA A 554 -25.92 -14.53 -28.46
C ALA A 554 -24.43 -14.89 -28.55
N TRP A 555 -24.12 -16.11 -28.99
CA TRP A 555 -22.76 -16.57 -29.28
C TRP A 555 -22.76 -17.63 -30.38
N SER A 556 -21.58 -18.06 -30.85
CA SER A 556 -21.46 -19.19 -31.77
C SER A 556 -20.56 -20.29 -31.23
N GLU A 557 -21.01 -21.53 -31.28
CA GLU A 557 -20.30 -22.70 -30.76
C GLU A 557 -19.68 -23.52 -31.88
N SER A 558 -18.43 -23.97 -31.71
CA SER A 558 -17.86 -25.01 -32.56
C SER A 558 -18.03 -26.39 -31.92
N ASP A 559 -19.27 -26.86 -31.90
CA ASP A 559 -19.64 -28.26 -31.61
C ASP A 559 -19.17 -29.26 -32.70
N GLY A 560 -18.48 -28.77 -33.74
CA GLY A 560 -18.14 -29.51 -34.96
C GLY A 560 -19.29 -29.60 -35.97
N GLY A 561 -20.51 -29.26 -35.56
CA GLY A 561 -21.66 -29.01 -36.42
C GLY A 561 -21.61 -27.61 -37.05
N GLY A 562 -21.20 -26.61 -36.25
CA GLY A 562 -21.14 -25.18 -36.57
C GLY A 562 -22.34 -24.39 -36.05
N ALA A 563 -23.03 -24.86 -35.02
CA ALA A 563 -24.28 -24.24 -34.55
C ALA A 563 -24.04 -22.91 -33.80
N ALA A 564 -24.75 -21.86 -34.20
CA ALA A 564 -24.87 -20.65 -33.39
C ALA A 564 -25.99 -20.84 -32.35
N ARG A 565 -25.71 -20.49 -31.09
CA ARG A 565 -26.65 -20.65 -29.96
C ARG A 565 -27.06 -19.30 -29.40
N PHE A 566 -28.32 -19.25 -29.01
CA PHE A 566 -28.98 -18.04 -28.56
C PHE A 566 -29.83 -18.42 -27.35
N VAL A 567 -29.57 -17.77 -26.23
CA VAL A 567 -30.31 -18.01 -24.99
C VAL A 567 -30.93 -16.69 -24.55
N LEU A 568 -32.25 -16.73 -24.36
CA LEU A 568 -33.07 -15.59 -23.96
C LEU A 568 -33.60 -15.82 -22.55
N GLY A 569 -32.82 -15.42 -21.56
CA GLY A 569 -33.14 -15.60 -20.14
C GLY A 569 -33.86 -14.42 -19.50
N ASP A 570 -34.44 -14.70 -18.34
CA ASP A 570 -34.63 -13.67 -17.32
C ASP A 570 -33.29 -13.49 -16.59
N VAL A 571 -33.00 -12.29 -16.06
CA VAL A 571 -31.85 -12.11 -15.17
C VAL A 571 -32.01 -13.01 -13.94
N GLY A 572 -30.94 -13.73 -13.57
CA GLY A 572 -30.97 -14.67 -12.43
C GLY A 572 -31.71 -15.98 -12.68
N LYS A 573 -31.87 -16.37 -13.95
CA LYS A 573 -32.44 -17.67 -14.38
C LYS A 573 -31.81 -18.20 -15.66
N LEU A 574 -30.58 -17.80 -16.00
CA LEU A 574 -29.77 -18.42 -17.07
C LEU A 574 -29.16 -19.75 -16.60
N SER A 575 -29.97 -20.57 -15.90
CA SER A 575 -29.50 -21.80 -15.29
C SER A 575 -29.31 -22.88 -16.36
N ALA A 576 -28.31 -23.75 -16.16
CA ALA A 576 -28.00 -24.88 -17.05
C ALA A 576 -29.09 -25.98 -16.98
N GLY A 577 -30.27 -25.66 -17.52
CA GLY A 577 -31.49 -26.45 -17.46
C GLY A 577 -32.77 -25.67 -17.80
N ASP A 578 -32.78 -24.34 -17.60
CA ASP A 578 -33.88 -23.44 -17.99
C ASP A 578 -33.74 -22.93 -19.45
N GLU A 579 -32.86 -23.55 -20.24
CA GLU A 579 -32.57 -23.22 -21.63
C GLU A 579 -33.82 -23.18 -22.53
N LEU A 580 -34.32 -21.97 -22.80
CA LEU A 580 -34.83 -21.62 -24.14
C LEU A 580 -33.63 -21.40 -25.08
N ALA A 581 -32.82 -22.45 -25.25
CA ALA A 581 -31.80 -22.53 -26.30
C ALA A 581 -32.51 -22.76 -27.64
N GLU A 582 -33.06 -21.69 -28.18
CA GLU A 582 -33.69 -21.69 -29.49
C GLU A 582 -32.60 -21.75 -30.56
N THR A 583 -32.22 -22.97 -30.96
CA THR A 583 -31.36 -23.22 -32.12
C THR A 583 -31.98 -22.56 -33.34
N LEU A 584 -31.46 -21.38 -33.69
CA LEU A 584 -32.14 -20.40 -34.53
C LEU A 584 -32.34 -20.93 -35.96
N TYR A 585 -31.48 -21.85 -36.41
CA TYR A 585 -31.64 -22.54 -37.69
C TYR A 585 -30.89 -23.88 -37.75
N GLU A 586 -31.57 -24.96 -38.15
CA GLU A 586 -30.92 -26.24 -38.54
C GLU A 586 -30.59 -26.32 -40.04
N GLY A 587 -31.16 -25.43 -40.87
CA GLY A 587 -31.21 -25.60 -42.33
C GLY A 587 -29.99 -25.13 -43.12
N THR A 588 -29.21 -24.19 -42.57
CA THR A 588 -27.95 -23.69 -43.13
C THR A 588 -26.98 -23.48 -41.97
N LYS A 589 -25.79 -24.07 -42.07
CA LYS A 589 -24.79 -23.97 -41.02
C LYS A 589 -24.26 -22.53 -40.93
N PRO A 590 -24.17 -21.94 -39.73
CA PRO A 590 -23.22 -20.86 -39.48
C PRO A 590 -21.78 -21.36 -39.71
N LEU A 591 -20.89 -20.42 -40.04
CA LEU A 591 -19.47 -20.73 -40.14
C LEU A 591 -18.87 -20.84 -38.74
N ALA A 592 -17.90 -21.74 -38.54
CA ALA A 592 -17.12 -21.73 -37.30
C ALA A 592 -16.34 -20.40 -37.21
N GLY A 593 -16.45 -19.70 -36.07
CA GLY A 593 -15.97 -18.32 -35.95
C GLY A 593 -16.90 -17.26 -36.57
N ALA A 594 -18.15 -17.58 -36.90
CA ALA A 594 -19.16 -16.58 -37.24
C ALA A 594 -19.53 -15.74 -36.01
N TYR A 595 -19.37 -14.43 -36.11
CA TYR A 595 -19.84 -13.49 -35.10
C TYR A 595 -21.37 -13.44 -35.11
N ALA A 596 -21.93 -13.14 -33.94
CA ALA A 596 -23.36 -12.91 -33.75
C ALA A 596 -23.54 -11.70 -32.83
N ARG A 597 -24.28 -10.69 -33.30
CA ARG A 597 -24.62 -9.49 -32.54
C ARG A 597 -26.12 -9.48 -32.28
N VAL A 598 -26.49 -9.43 -31.00
CA VAL A 598 -27.88 -9.28 -30.54
C VAL A 598 -28.20 -7.83 -30.21
N HIS A 599 -29.43 -7.41 -30.52
CA HIS A 599 -29.96 -6.08 -30.23
C HIS A 599 -31.45 -6.19 -29.90
N VAL A 600 -31.93 -5.25 -29.09
CA VAL A 600 -33.33 -5.17 -28.68
C VAL A 600 -33.83 -3.78 -29.04
N ASP A 601 -34.79 -3.69 -29.97
CA ASP A 601 -35.34 -2.38 -30.34
C ASP A 601 -36.32 -1.85 -29.26
N PRO A 602 -36.67 -0.55 -29.26
CA PRO A 602 -37.58 0.03 -28.26
C PRO A 602 -39.00 -0.55 -28.24
N ALA A 603 -39.36 -1.45 -29.16
CA ALA A 603 -40.59 -2.24 -29.13
C ALA A 603 -40.39 -3.64 -28.48
N ALA A 604 -39.24 -3.85 -27.83
CA ALA A 604 -38.75 -5.14 -27.33
C ALA A 604 -38.58 -6.21 -28.42
N THR A 605 -38.40 -5.80 -29.69
CA THR A 605 -38.12 -6.75 -30.77
C THR A 605 -36.67 -7.17 -30.72
N ILE A 606 -36.43 -8.45 -30.41
CA ILE A 606 -35.08 -9.02 -30.40
C ILE A 606 -34.67 -9.30 -31.84
N ARG A 607 -33.51 -8.80 -32.23
CA ARG A 607 -32.87 -9.09 -33.53
C ARG A 607 -31.47 -9.63 -33.30
N VAL A 608 -31.08 -10.57 -34.14
CA VAL A 608 -29.75 -11.17 -34.15
C VAL A 608 -29.24 -11.10 -35.58
N ALA A 609 -28.12 -10.42 -35.79
CA ALA A 609 -27.34 -10.55 -37.01
C ALA A 609 -26.26 -11.64 -36.84
N TYR A 610 -26.05 -12.46 -37.86
CA TYR A 610 -25.05 -13.52 -37.87
C TYR A 610 -24.60 -13.89 -39.29
N ARG A 611 -23.41 -14.49 -39.42
CA ARG A 611 -22.86 -14.96 -40.70
C ARG A 611 -23.23 -16.43 -40.96
N ALA A 612 -24.02 -16.68 -42.00
CA ALA A 612 -24.47 -18.01 -42.41
C ALA A 612 -23.75 -18.51 -43.67
N GLY A 613 -23.59 -19.82 -43.86
CA GLY A 613 -23.08 -20.41 -45.10
C GLY A 613 -22.22 -21.66 -44.89
N GLU A 614 -22.23 -22.60 -45.85
CA GLU A 614 -21.44 -23.84 -45.75
C GLU A 614 -19.92 -23.64 -45.97
N ALA A 615 -19.51 -22.51 -46.52
CA ALA A 615 -18.10 -22.16 -46.74
C ALA A 615 -17.88 -20.64 -46.71
N ALA A 616 -16.70 -20.20 -46.29
CA ALA A 616 -16.37 -18.77 -46.12
C ALA A 616 -16.43 -17.92 -47.41
N ALA A 617 -16.50 -18.55 -48.59
CA ALA A 617 -16.66 -17.91 -49.90
C ALA A 617 -18.12 -17.94 -50.42
N ALA A 618 -19.07 -18.40 -49.61
CA ALA A 618 -20.51 -18.41 -49.87
C ALA A 618 -21.24 -18.02 -48.57
N ALA A 619 -20.77 -16.92 -47.98
CA ALA A 619 -21.11 -16.52 -46.62
C ALA A 619 -22.01 -15.29 -46.63
N GLU A 620 -23.24 -15.48 -46.19
CA GLU A 620 -24.32 -14.50 -46.18
C GLU A 620 -24.38 -13.79 -44.82
N ILE A 621 -24.71 -12.49 -44.78
CA ILE A 621 -25.14 -11.85 -43.53
C ILE A 621 -26.66 -11.94 -43.42
N VAL A 622 -27.11 -12.68 -42.41
CA VAL A 622 -28.52 -12.93 -42.10
C VAL A 622 -28.90 -12.16 -40.85
N VAL A 623 -30.08 -11.55 -40.84
CA VAL A 623 -30.68 -10.97 -39.64
C VAL A 623 -31.97 -11.71 -39.31
N ALA A 624 -31.96 -12.45 -38.22
CA ALA A 624 -33.18 -13.03 -37.68
C ALA A 624 -33.86 -12.08 -36.70
N THR A 625 -35.14 -11.84 -36.94
CA THR A 625 -36.02 -11.10 -36.01
C THR A 625 -36.88 -12.10 -35.24
N ARG A 626 -36.99 -11.97 -33.91
CA ARG A 626 -37.88 -12.80 -33.09
C ARG A 626 -39.26 -12.16 -33.03
N GLY A 627 -40.28 -12.87 -33.51
CA GLY A 627 -41.68 -12.48 -33.46
C GLY A 627 -42.25 -12.52 -32.04
N VAL A 628 -43.41 -11.86 -31.86
CA VAL A 628 -44.15 -11.84 -30.59
C VAL A 628 -44.71 -13.19 -30.15
N ASP A 629 -44.70 -14.18 -31.05
CA ASP A 629 -45.02 -15.59 -30.79
C ASP A 629 -43.78 -16.45 -30.46
N GLY A 630 -42.59 -15.84 -30.42
CA GLY A 630 -41.30 -16.51 -30.22
C GLY A 630 -40.69 -17.11 -31.48
N THR A 631 -41.35 -17.05 -32.64
CA THR A 631 -40.78 -17.58 -33.88
C THR A 631 -39.68 -16.68 -34.43
N TRP A 632 -38.61 -17.27 -34.96
CA TRP A 632 -37.54 -16.52 -35.62
C TRP A 632 -37.77 -16.44 -37.12
N THR A 633 -37.72 -15.22 -37.67
CA THR A 633 -37.81 -14.96 -39.11
C THR A 633 -36.47 -14.42 -39.63
N PRO A 634 -35.64 -15.24 -40.32
CA PRO A 634 -34.41 -14.78 -40.96
C PRO A 634 -34.70 -13.96 -42.23
N GLU A 635 -34.08 -12.77 -42.32
CA GLU A 635 -34.01 -11.95 -43.52
C GLU A 635 -32.56 -11.93 -44.04
N SER A 636 -32.40 -12.14 -45.35
CA SER A 636 -31.13 -12.02 -46.06
C SER A 636 -30.76 -10.56 -46.26
N LEU A 637 -29.57 -10.13 -45.80
CA LEU A 637 -29.06 -8.77 -46.06
C LEU A 637 -27.94 -8.72 -47.10
N VAL A 638 -27.01 -9.69 -47.08
CA VAL A 638 -25.81 -9.67 -47.93
C VAL A 638 -25.57 -11.01 -48.64
N ASP A 639 -26.02 -11.09 -49.89
CA ASP A 639 -25.93 -12.25 -50.82
C ASP A 639 -24.64 -12.24 -51.69
N THR A 640 -23.59 -11.53 -51.27
CA THR A 640 -22.49 -11.10 -52.16
C THR A 640 -21.08 -11.49 -51.70
N PHE A 641 -20.26 -11.90 -52.68
CA PHE A 641 -19.09 -12.78 -52.51
C PHE A 641 -17.83 -12.15 -51.87
N ASP A 642 -17.81 -10.86 -51.59
CA ASP A 642 -16.60 -10.12 -51.20
C ASP A 642 -16.41 -9.92 -49.68
N VAL A 643 -17.35 -10.40 -48.84
CA VAL A 643 -17.17 -10.38 -47.36
C VAL A 643 -16.01 -11.31 -46.98
N VAL A 644 -14.94 -10.76 -46.41
CA VAL A 644 -13.64 -11.45 -46.31
C VAL A 644 -13.74 -12.79 -45.55
N PRO A 645 -13.02 -13.84 -45.98
CA PRO A 645 -12.80 -15.03 -45.17
C PRO A 645 -11.93 -14.81 -43.91
N TYR A 646 -11.43 -13.59 -43.66
CA TYR A 646 -10.66 -13.29 -42.45
C TYR A 646 -11.52 -13.44 -41.18
N THR A 647 -10.87 -13.87 -40.10
CA THR A 647 -11.49 -14.43 -38.89
C THR A 647 -12.09 -13.40 -37.93
N GLY A 648 -12.35 -12.19 -38.42
CA GLY A 648 -12.80 -11.02 -37.65
C GLY A 648 -14.00 -10.30 -38.27
N GLY A 649 -14.77 -10.97 -39.14
CA GLY A 649 -15.99 -10.43 -39.76
C GLY A 649 -17.17 -10.29 -38.80
N ASP A 650 -16.93 -9.58 -37.69
CA ASP A 650 -17.95 -8.98 -36.84
C ASP A 650 -18.52 -7.74 -37.55
N PHE A 651 -19.73 -7.38 -37.18
CA PHE A 651 -20.51 -6.34 -37.83
C PHE A 651 -21.21 -5.54 -36.76
N GLY A 652 -21.09 -4.23 -36.82
CA GLY A 652 -22.02 -3.37 -36.11
C GLY A 652 -23.45 -3.78 -36.49
N PHE A 653 -24.31 -3.92 -35.50
CA PHE A 653 -25.74 -4.04 -35.69
C PHE A 653 -26.45 -2.98 -34.87
N THR A 654 -27.42 -2.32 -35.49
CA THR A 654 -28.28 -1.36 -34.82
C THR A 654 -29.68 -1.40 -35.44
N ALA A 655 -30.70 -1.22 -34.61
CA ALA A 655 -32.07 -1.20 -35.11
C ALA A 655 -32.96 -0.17 -34.41
N ALA A 656 -33.36 0.83 -35.19
CA ALA A 656 -34.50 1.68 -34.92
C ALA A 656 -35.81 0.95 -35.28
N PRO A 657 -36.98 1.41 -34.80
CA PRO A 657 -38.27 0.81 -35.16
C PRO A 657 -38.52 0.78 -36.68
N GLY A 658 -38.40 -0.41 -37.28
CA GLY A 658 -38.61 -0.63 -38.71
C GLY A 658 -37.40 -0.39 -39.63
N ALA A 659 -36.20 -0.15 -39.09
CA ALA A 659 -34.97 -0.03 -39.87
C ALA A 659 -33.82 -0.79 -39.20
N ILE A 660 -33.14 -1.62 -39.98
CA ILE A 660 -31.90 -2.32 -39.59
C ILE A 660 -30.73 -1.68 -40.33
N ALA A 661 -29.58 -1.53 -39.68
CA ALA A 661 -28.31 -1.22 -40.35
C ALA A 661 -27.21 -2.18 -39.86
N VAL A 662 -26.40 -2.64 -40.82
CA VAL A 662 -25.31 -3.61 -40.65
C VAL A 662 -24.10 -3.11 -41.44
N ALA A 663 -23.01 -2.76 -40.74
CA ALA A 663 -21.75 -2.40 -41.37
C ALA A 663 -20.87 -3.65 -41.54
N TYR A 664 -20.10 -3.73 -42.63
CA TYR A 664 -19.19 -4.85 -42.88
C TYR A 664 -17.95 -4.41 -43.69
N ALA A 665 -16.78 -4.87 -43.27
CA ALA A 665 -15.53 -4.61 -43.99
C ALA A 665 -15.28 -5.63 -45.12
N SER A 666 -14.68 -5.17 -46.21
CA SER A 666 -14.09 -5.98 -47.28
C SER A 666 -12.70 -5.42 -47.65
N PRO A 667 -11.84 -6.13 -48.41
CA PRO A 667 -10.45 -5.73 -48.65
C PRO A 667 -10.29 -4.56 -49.64
N SER A 668 -11.38 -3.84 -49.90
CA SER A 668 -11.42 -2.71 -50.84
C SER A 668 -12.62 -1.78 -50.63
N GLN A 669 -13.57 -2.14 -49.77
CA GLN A 669 -14.81 -1.38 -49.54
C GLN A 669 -15.23 -1.50 -48.08
N LEU A 670 -15.70 -0.41 -47.49
CA LEU A 670 -16.54 -0.44 -46.30
C LEU A 670 -18.00 -0.46 -46.73
N GLY A 671 -18.68 -1.57 -46.49
CA GLY A 671 -20.07 -1.80 -46.89
C GLY A 671 -21.06 -1.52 -45.77
N LEU A 672 -22.26 -1.08 -46.17
CA LEU A 672 -23.43 -1.00 -45.32
C LEU A 672 -24.60 -1.72 -45.99
N ALA A 673 -25.21 -2.66 -45.26
CA ALA A 673 -26.49 -3.25 -45.61
C ALA A 673 -27.59 -2.71 -44.68
N ARG A 674 -28.77 -2.47 -45.25
CA ARG A 674 -29.96 -2.06 -44.48
C ARG A 674 -31.17 -2.86 -44.91
N SER A 675 -32.03 -3.23 -43.96
CA SER A 675 -33.39 -3.67 -44.25
C SER A 675 -34.39 -2.57 -43.93
N ASN A 676 -35.31 -2.37 -44.88
CA ASN A 676 -36.50 -1.53 -44.74
C ASN A 676 -37.77 -2.41 -44.59
N GLY A 677 -37.63 -3.65 -44.09
CA GLY A 677 -38.72 -4.60 -43.81
C GLY A 677 -39.39 -5.26 -45.02
N LEU A 678 -38.86 -5.06 -46.23
CA LEU A 678 -39.37 -5.66 -47.48
C LEU A 678 -38.27 -6.00 -48.51
N ALA A 679 -37.07 -5.43 -48.35
CA ALA A 679 -35.90 -5.70 -49.18
C ALA A 679 -34.66 -5.16 -48.47
N ALA A 680 -33.54 -5.86 -48.62
CA ALA A 680 -32.23 -5.36 -48.25
C ALA A 680 -31.66 -4.42 -49.33
N THR A 681 -31.01 -3.33 -48.90
CA THR A 681 -30.22 -2.45 -49.77
C THR A 681 -28.77 -2.44 -49.29
N GLN A 682 -27.85 -2.82 -50.17
CA GLN A 682 -26.41 -2.74 -49.96
C GLN A 682 -25.85 -1.45 -50.59
N GLN A 683 -24.84 -0.86 -49.96
CA GLN A 683 -24.17 0.35 -50.38
C GLN A 683 -22.71 0.30 -49.92
N ALA A 684 -21.74 0.54 -50.81
CA ALA A 684 -20.40 0.91 -50.38
C ALA A 684 -20.47 2.34 -49.82
N ILE A 685 -20.10 2.52 -48.55
CA ILE A 685 -20.12 3.82 -47.86
C ILE A 685 -18.72 4.47 -47.85
N ALA A 686 -17.67 3.67 -48.03
CA ALA A 686 -16.36 4.11 -48.50
C ALA A 686 -15.78 3.07 -49.48
N ASP A 687 -15.15 3.56 -50.55
CA ASP A 687 -14.62 2.82 -51.70
C ASP A 687 -13.55 3.70 -52.38
N GLU A 688 -12.48 4.05 -51.65
CA GLU A 688 -11.30 4.70 -52.26
C GLU A 688 -10.32 3.61 -52.75
N PRO A 689 -10.00 3.57 -54.06
CA PRO A 689 -9.22 2.46 -54.62
C PRO A 689 -7.81 2.32 -54.06
N GLY A 690 -7.62 1.33 -53.19
CA GLY A 690 -6.34 1.00 -52.57
C GLY A 690 -6.33 1.09 -51.04
N GLN A 691 -7.47 1.39 -50.40
CA GLN A 691 -7.62 1.28 -48.95
C GLN A 691 -7.95 -0.15 -48.51
N ASP A 692 -7.26 -0.63 -47.48
CA ASP A 692 -7.55 -1.93 -46.83
C ASP A 692 -8.37 -1.69 -45.54
N TYR A 693 -9.63 -2.13 -45.52
CA TYR A 693 -10.47 -2.12 -44.30
C TYR A 693 -10.26 -3.44 -43.54
N VAL A 694 -9.48 -3.40 -42.47
CA VAL A 694 -8.88 -4.60 -41.85
C VAL A 694 -9.61 -5.17 -40.63
N ASP A 695 -10.55 -4.42 -40.04
CA ASP A 695 -11.21 -4.79 -38.78
C ASP A 695 -12.74 -4.58 -38.79
N THR A 696 -13.35 -5.05 -37.73
CA THR A 696 -14.74 -4.89 -37.27
C THR A 696 -15.20 -3.42 -37.34
N PRO A 697 -16.15 -3.08 -38.23
CA PRO A 697 -16.80 -1.77 -38.17
C PRO A 697 -17.97 -1.81 -37.19
N ALA A 698 -17.99 -0.92 -36.19
CA ALA A 698 -19.14 -0.70 -35.32
C ALA A 698 -20.16 0.23 -36.00
N VAL A 699 -21.46 0.12 -35.67
CA VAL A 699 -22.52 0.98 -36.25
C VAL A 699 -23.63 1.31 -35.27
N LEU A 700 -24.12 2.55 -35.38
CA LEU A 700 -25.26 3.08 -34.65
C LEU A 700 -26.20 3.82 -35.62
N VAL A 701 -27.51 3.63 -35.45
CA VAL A 701 -28.53 4.55 -35.95
C VAL A 701 -28.94 5.38 -34.74
N GLY A 702 -28.54 6.66 -34.73
CA GLY A 702 -28.81 7.56 -33.61
C GLY A 702 -30.29 7.93 -33.51
N GLN A 703 -30.67 8.55 -32.40
CA GLN A 703 -31.96 9.21 -32.18
C GLN A 703 -32.21 10.34 -33.20
N ASP A 704 -31.14 10.93 -33.74
CA ASP A 704 -31.17 11.87 -34.87
C ASP A 704 -31.51 11.22 -36.22
N GLY A 705 -31.50 9.88 -36.30
CA GLY A 705 -31.72 9.08 -37.51
C GLY A 705 -30.50 9.02 -38.44
N LEU A 706 -29.35 9.55 -38.03
CA LEU A 706 -28.09 9.41 -38.76
C LEU A 706 -27.45 8.05 -38.48
N ILE A 707 -26.76 7.54 -39.48
CA ILE A 707 -25.95 6.32 -39.38
C ILE A 707 -24.52 6.73 -39.12
N ARG A 708 -23.93 6.22 -38.04
CA ARG A 708 -22.54 6.40 -37.66
C ARG A 708 -21.83 5.05 -37.78
N VAL A 709 -20.80 4.96 -38.61
CA VAL A 709 -19.95 3.76 -38.73
C VAL A 709 -18.53 4.13 -38.31
N LEU A 710 -18.00 3.45 -37.30
CA LEU A 710 -16.60 3.57 -36.87
C LEU A 710 -15.81 2.40 -37.43
N ALA A 711 -14.69 2.65 -38.10
CA ALA A 711 -13.92 1.62 -38.80
C ALA A 711 -12.41 1.88 -38.74
N VAL A 712 -11.61 0.83 -38.95
CA VAL A 712 -10.16 0.93 -39.18
C VAL A 712 -9.87 0.93 -40.67
N GLU A 713 -9.19 1.96 -41.12
CA GLU A 713 -8.72 2.22 -42.48
C GLU A 713 -7.19 2.01 -42.51
N ASP A 714 -6.66 1.31 -43.52
CA ASP A 714 -5.22 1.08 -43.77
C ASP A 714 -4.41 0.47 -42.59
N ALA A 715 -5.10 -0.19 -41.65
CA ALA A 715 -4.59 -0.76 -40.40
C ALA A 715 -3.96 0.24 -39.40
N ASP A 716 -4.04 1.54 -39.66
CA ASP A 716 -3.49 2.58 -38.78
C ASP A 716 -4.40 3.79 -38.54
N THR A 717 -5.52 3.93 -39.25
CA THR A 717 -6.35 5.15 -39.18
C THR A 717 -7.78 4.82 -38.74
N VAL A 718 -8.22 5.37 -37.61
CA VAL A 718 -9.61 5.22 -37.15
C VAL A 718 -10.47 6.32 -37.77
N ILE A 719 -11.55 5.92 -38.43
CA ILE A 719 -12.48 6.83 -39.12
C ILE A 719 -13.90 6.68 -38.57
N LEU A 720 -14.60 7.80 -38.48
CA LEU A 720 -16.03 7.86 -38.19
C LEU A 720 -16.76 8.38 -39.45
N LEU A 721 -17.70 7.60 -39.97
CA LEU A 721 -18.57 7.95 -41.09
C LEU A 721 -19.97 8.28 -40.56
N THR A 722 -20.27 9.58 -40.39
CA THR A 722 -21.60 10.07 -39.95
C THR A 722 -22.43 10.49 -41.17
N GLY A 723 -23.62 9.89 -41.36
CA GLY A 723 -24.36 10.03 -42.62
C GLY A 723 -25.79 9.52 -42.67
N THR A 724 -26.26 9.33 -43.91
CA THR A 724 -27.60 8.88 -44.32
C THR A 724 -27.48 7.86 -45.45
N ASP A 725 -28.59 7.30 -45.94
CA ASP A 725 -28.63 6.35 -47.07
C ASP A 725 -28.02 6.88 -48.40
N GLN A 726 -27.71 8.17 -48.50
CA GLN A 726 -27.21 8.80 -49.73
C GLN A 726 -25.91 9.59 -49.57
N SER A 727 -25.43 9.82 -48.35
CA SER A 727 -24.19 10.58 -48.12
C SER A 727 -23.64 10.37 -46.71
N TYR A 728 -22.32 10.17 -46.62
CA TYR A 728 -21.55 10.09 -45.37
C TYR A 728 -20.51 11.21 -45.33
N THR A 729 -20.25 11.71 -44.13
CA THR A 729 -19.14 12.63 -43.84
C THR A 729 -18.05 11.80 -43.16
N ARG A 730 -16.86 11.72 -43.76
CA ARG A 730 -15.70 11.06 -43.15
C ARG A 730 -15.00 12.04 -42.21
N GLN A 731 -15.08 11.76 -40.91
CA GLN A 731 -14.19 12.30 -39.90
C GLN A 731 -13.06 11.28 -39.67
N GLN A 732 -11.83 11.77 -39.52
CA GLN A 732 -10.71 10.99 -39.03
C GLN A 732 -10.59 11.25 -37.54
N ILE A 733 -10.55 10.19 -36.75
CA ILE A 733 -10.45 10.24 -35.29
C ILE A 733 -8.97 10.30 -34.89
N ASP A 734 -8.21 9.27 -35.25
CA ASP A 734 -6.84 9.08 -34.77
C ASP A 734 -5.95 8.36 -35.81
N VAL A 735 -4.63 8.34 -35.57
CA VAL A 735 -3.61 7.61 -36.34
C VAL A 735 -2.78 6.73 -35.39
N ILE A 736 -3.21 5.49 -35.26
CA ILE A 736 -2.73 4.47 -34.33
C ILE A 736 -1.77 3.52 -35.05
N GLN A 737 -0.48 3.59 -34.74
CA GLN A 737 0.49 2.69 -35.37
C GLN A 737 0.32 1.24 -34.88
N ASN A 738 -0.24 0.40 -35.75
CA ASN A 738 -0.68 -0.98 -35.47
C ASN A 738 -1.93 -1.04 -34.57
N VAL A 739 -3.09 -0.72 -35.14
CA VAL A 739 -4.34 -1.31 -34.61
C VAL A 739 -4.20 -2.82 -34.79
N GLY A 740 -4.19 -3.57 -33.70
CA GLY A 740 -4.30 -5.03 -33.76
C GLY A 740 -5.72 -5.45 -34.16
N PRO A 741 -6.01 -6.75 -34.33
CA PRO A 741 -7.37 -7.23 -34.56
C PRO A 741 -8.22 -7.00 -33.31
N HIS A 742 -8.82 -5.81 -33.19
CA HIS A 742 -9.27 -5.20 -31.95
C HIS A 742 -10.58 -4.45 -32.17
N ARG A 743 -11.61 -4.85 -31.42
CA ARG A 743 -12.95 -4.25 -31.54
C ARG A 743 -12.94 -2.74 -31.27
N LEU A 744 -13.52 -2.05 -32.24
CA LEU A 744 -14.14 -0.74 -32.10
C LEU A 744 -15.57 -0.93 -31.54
N ASP A 745 -16.03 -0.01 -30.70
CA ASP A 745 -17.45 0.07 -30.32
C ASP A 745 -17.90 1.52 -30.07
N LEU A 746 -19.21 1.78 -30.16
CA LEU A 746 -19.76 3.13 -30.04
C LEU A 746 -21.24 3.16 -29.58
N ALA A 747 -21.58 4.10 -28.71
CA ALA A 747 -22.91 4.22 -28.11
C ALA A 747 -23.42 5.67 -28.09
N GLU A 748 -24.74 5.83 -27.99
CA GLU A 748 -25.41 7.14 -27.90
C GLU A 748 -25.85 7.44 -26.47
N ARG A 749 -25.66 8.69 -26.05
CA ARG A 749 -26.21 9.27 -24.82
C ARG A 749 -27.67 9.68 -25.00
N SER A 750 -28.36 9.92 -23.89
CA SER A 750 -29.74 10.42 -23.88
C SER A 750 -29.90 11.77 -24.59
N ASP A 751 -28.82 12.56 -24.71
CA ASP A 751 -28.78 13.84 -25.41
C ASP A 751 -28.41 13.77 -26.90
N GLY A 752 -28.09 12.57 -27.42
CA GLY A 752 -27.65 12.35 -28.81
C GLY A 752 -26.14 12.51 -29.05
N THR A 753 -25.35 12.77 -28.01
CA THR A 753 -23.88 12.71 -28.08
C THR A 753 -23.45 11.26 -28.25
N VAL A 754 -22.54 10.99 -29.20
CA VAL A 754 -22.01 9.63 -29.43
C VAL A 754 -20.59 9.51 -28.90
N GLY A 755 -20.41 8.60 -27.96
CA GLY A 755 -19.10 8.15 -27.52
C GLY A 755 -18.62 6.96 -28.33
N TYR A 756 -17.32 6.81 -28.43
CA TYR A 756 -16.69 5.65 -29.07
C TYR A 756 -15.42 5.25 -28.32
N CYS A 757 -15.13 3.94 -28.31
CA CYS A 757 -13.92 3.40 -27.70
C CYS A 757 -13.16 2.45 -28.64
N TRP A 758 -11.86 2.38 -28.41
CA TRP A 758 -10.91 1.56 -29.17
C TRP A 758 -9.69 1.21 -28.32
N LEU A 759 -8.77 0.42 -28.89
CA LEU A 759 -7.50 0.08 -28.27
C LEU A 759 -6.33 0.75 -28.99
N ASP A 760 -5.47 1.42 -28.22
CA ASP A 760 -4.19 1.93 -28.69
C ASP A 760 -3.05 1.03 -28.18
N ASN A 761 -2.23 0.55 -29.12
CA ASN A 761 -1.03 -0.26 -28.87
C ASN A 761 0.26 0.59 -28.79
N THR A 762 0.18 1.91 -29.01
CA THR A 762 1.34 2.80 -29.18
C THR A 762 1.82 3.51 -27.91
N LEU A 763 1.07 3.46 -26.81
CA LEU A 763 1.30 4.21 -25.57
C LEU A 763 2.55 3.72 -24.79
N GLY A 764 3.73 3.96 -25.35
CA GLY A 764 5.02 3.61 -24.73
C GLY A 764 5.29 2.11 -24.58
N GLY A 765 4.51 1.26 -25.25
CA GLY A 765 4.52 -0.19 -25.07
C GLY A 765 3.58 -0.70 -23.98
N GLN A 766 2.81 0.18 -23.33
CA GLN A 766 1.57 -0.20 -22.66
C GLN A 766 0.44 -0.19 -23.70
N LYS A 767 -0.46 -1.16 -23.60
CA LYS A 767 -1.74 -1.15 -24.32
C LYS A 767 -2.76 -0.41 -23.44
N GLY A 768 -3.67 0.34 -24.05
CA GLY A 768 -4.71 1.08 -23.32
C GLY A 768 -6.02 1.17 -24.09
N VAL A 769 -7.13 1.27 -23.37
CA VAL A 769 -8.43 1.63 -23.94
C VAL A 769 -8.49 3.16 -24.05
N LEU A 770 -8.85 3.66 -25.22
CA LEU A 770 -9.11 5.09 -25.45
C LEU A 770 -10.61 5.34 -25.64
N PHE A 771 -11.04 6.54 -25.28
CA PHE A 771 -12.43 7.01 -25.37
C PHE A 771 -12.47 8.48 -25.79
N GLU A 772 -13.47 8.85 -26.60
CA GLU A 772 -13.78 10.22 -27.01
C GLU A 772 -15.29 10.37 -27.30
N GLU A 773 -15.82 11.59 -27.31
CA GLU A 773 -17.24 11.90 -27.59
C GLU A 773 -17.39 12.93 -28.74
N GLU A 774 -18.32 12.69 -29.69
CA GLU A 774 -18.53 13.52 -30.90
C GLU A 774 -18.82 15.01 -30.57
N ALA A 775 -19.42 15.29 -29.41
CA ALA A 775 -19.79 16.64 -28.97
C ALA A 775 -18.58 17.56 -28.67
N ASP A 776 -17.43 16.97 -28.36
CA ASP A 776 -16.21 17.68 -27.94
C ASP A 776 -15.42 18.28 -29.12
N GLY A 777 -15.79 17.92 -30.36
CA GLY A 777 -15.30 18.55 -31.58
C GLY A 777 -13.85 18.23 -31.93
N GLY A 778 -13.35 17.06 -31.54
CA GLY A 778 -11.93 16.69 -31.63
C GLY A 778 -11.13 17.27 -30.47
N SER A 779 -11.57 17.02 -29.24
CA SER A 779 -10.84 17.44 -28.03
C SER A 779 -9.74 16.43 -27.68
N ALA A 780 -9.12 16.54 -26.51
CA ALA A 780 -8.02 15.64 -26.16
C ALA A 780 -8.55 14.25 -25.79
N LEU A 781 -8.09 13.22 -26.50
CA LEU A 781 -8.31 11.81 -26.20
C LEU A 781 -8.22 11.55 -24.68
N GLU A 782 -9.27 10.98 -24.08
CA GLU A 782 -9.24 10.56 -22.68
C GLU A 782 -8.71 9.12 -22.60
N PRO A 783 -7.46 8.88 -22.17
CA PRO A 783 -7.01 7.53 -21.89
C PRO A 783 -7.75 7.00 -20.66
N VAL A 784 -8.40 5.84 -20.82
CA VAL A 784 -8.88 5.06 -19.68
C VAL A 784 -7.64 4.63 -18.92
N VAL A 785 -7.54 5.02 -17.63
CA VAL A 785 -6.30 4.84 -16.84
C VAL A 785 -6.20 3.41 -16.31
N ASP A 786 -6.14 2.47 -17.25
CA ASP A 786 -5.86 1.06 -17.02
C ASP A 786 -4.74 0.58 -17.95
N PRO A 787 -3.47 0.63 -17.49
CA PRO A 787 -2.32 0.18 -18.28
C PRO A 787 -2.26 -1.35 -18.44
N GLU A 788 -3.20 -2.09 -17.84
CA GLU A 788 -3.38 -3.52 -18.07
C GLU A 788 -4.40 -3.84 -19.17
N GLY A 789 -5.05 -2.86 -19.82
CA GLY A 789 -5.94 -3.14 -20.97
C GLY A 789 -5.24 -3.96 -22.06
N GLU A 790 -5.93 -4.90 -22.72
CA GLU A 790 -5.32 -5.75 -23.75
C GLU A 790 -6.15 -5.98 -25.02
N GLU A 791 -7.42 -6.37 -24.92
CA GLU A 791 -8.23 -6.78 -26.09
C GLU A 791 -9.72 -6.48 -25.93
N ALA A 792 -10.32 -5.98 -27.01
CA ALA A 792 -11.69 -5.47 -27.11
C ALA A 792 -12.05 -4.34 -26.13
N CYS A 793 -12.93 -3.46 -26.60
CA CYS A 793 -13.75 -2.59 -25.78
C CYS A 793 -15.20 -2.75 -26.25
N GLU A 794 -16.14 -2.76 -25.32
CA GLU A 794 -17.57 -2.53 -25.58
C GLU A 794 -18.03 -1.37 -24.68
N LEU A 795 -18.83 -0.46 -25.22
CA LEU A 795 -19.23 0.81 -24.60
C LEU A 795 -20.75 0.89 -24.47
N VAL A 796 -21.22 1.32 -23.30
CA VAL A 796 -22.61 1.68 -23.05
C VAL A 796 -22.70 2.97 -22.22
N TYR A 797 -23.90 3.54 -22.15
CA TYR A 797 -24.23 4.63 -21.23
C TYR A 797 -25.34 4.19 -20.27
N ASP A 798 -25.27 4.62 -19.01
CA ASP A 798 -26.34 4.46 -18.02
C ASP A 798 -27.42 5.58 -18.14
N ALA A 799 -28.47 5.54 -17.31
CA ALA A 799 -29.51 6.59 -17.35
C ALA A 799 -29.05 7.95 -16.77
N ALA A 800 -27.80 8.06 -16.30
CA ALA A 800 -27.14 9.31 -15.92
C ALA A 800 -26.19 9.85 -17.02
N ASP A 801 -26.12 9.18 -18.19
CA ASP A 801 -25.16 9.41 -19.27
C ASP A 801 -23.68 9.30 -18.85
N ALA A 802 -23.38 8.44 -17.86
CA ALA A 802 -22.01 8.03 -17.58
C ALA A 802 -21.57 6.94 -18.56
N ALA A 803 -20.38 7.09 -19.16
CA ALA A 803 -19.82 6.08 -20.05
C ALA A 803 -19.31 4.89 -19.23
N ILE A 804 -19.73 3.68 -19.59
CA ILE A 804 -19.30 2.42 -18.98
C ILE A 804 -18.63 1.58 -20.06
N LEU A 805 -17.39 1.13 -19.79
CA LEU A 805 -16.56 0.36 -20.70
C LEU A 805 -16.26 -1.01 -20.11
N ALA A 806 -16.41 -2.08 -20.89
CA ALA A 806 -15.92 -3.41 -20.54
C ALA A 806 -14.82 -3.87 -21.51
N TYR A 807 -13.73 -4.41 -20.97
CA TYR A 807 -12.52 -4.74 -21.74
C TYR A 807 -11.77 -5.93 -21.13
N ARG A 808 -10.94 -6.62 -21.93
CA ARG A 808 -10.05 -7.68 -21.42
C ARG A 808 -8.71 -7.06 -20.97
N ARG A 809 -8.22 -7.45 -19.79
CA ARG A 809 -6.88 -7.12 -19.28
C ARG A 809 -5.79 -8.14 -19.70
N GLN A 810 -4.53 -7.71 -19.63
CA GLN A 810 -3.31 -8.47 -19.96
C GLN A 810 -3.14 -9.72 -19.08
N ASN A 811 -3.54 -9.62 -17.82
CA ASN A 811 -3.62 -10.77 -16.90
C ASN A 811 -4.76 -11.77 -17.23
N GLY A 812 -5.59 -11.47 -18.23
CA GLY A 812 -6.69 -12.31 -18.69
C GLY A 812 -8.01 -12.10 -17.94
N SER A 813 -8.11 -11.11 -17.05
CA SER A 813 -9.36 -10.71 -16.39
C SER A 813 -10.24 -9.81 -17.26
N VAL A 814 -11.52 -9.68 -16.90
CA VAL A 814 -12.44 -8.68 -17.46
C VAL A 814 -12.43 -7.45 -16.56
N GLY A 815 -11.92 -6.34 -17.10
CA GLY A 815 -11.99 -5.02 -16.49
C GLY A 815 -13.31 -4.32 -16.82
N LEU A 816 -13.72 -3.43 -15.91
CA LEU A 816 -14.80 -2.47 -16.11
C LEU A 816 -14.29 -1.09 -15.74
N ALA A 817 -14.67 -0.07 -16.51
CA ALA A 817 -14.37 1.33 -16.19
C ALA A 817 -15.63 2.20 -16.29
N THR A 818 -15.81 3.09 -15.32
CA THR A 818 -16.95 4.00 -15.20
C THR A 818 -16.45 5.45 -15.27
N ARG A 819 -16.93 6.26 -16.22
CA ARG A 819 -16.52 7.68 -16.34
C ARG A 819 -17.22 8.51 -15.27
N LEU A 820 -16.43 9.15 -14.40
CA LEU A 820 -16.96 9.82 -13.21
C LEU A 820 -17.58 11.20 -13.50
N PRO A 821 -18.60 11.64 -12.74
CA PRO A 821 -19.17 12.99 -12.87
C PRO A 821 -18.12 14.07 -12.59
N GLY A 822 -17.65 14.73 -13.65
CA GLY A 822 -16.54 15.70 -13.60
C GLY A 822 -15.28 15.30 -14.37
N GLY A 823 -15.26 14.09 -14.95
CA GLY A 823 -14.16 13.54 -15.74
C GLY A 823 -13.28 12.56 -14.96
N GLY A 824 -12.47 11.81 -15.69
CA GLY A 824 -11.69 10.70 -15.14
C GLY A 824 -12.51 9.40 -15.02
N TRP A 825 -11.84 8.32 -14.63
CA TRP A 825 -12.38 6.97 -14.65
C TRP A 825 -12.18 6.30 -13.28
N SER A 826 -13.22 5.64 -12.76
CA SER A 826 -13.03 4.55 -11.82
C SER A 826 -12.84 3.24 -12.60
N THR A 827 -12.07 2.29 -12.06
CA THR A 827 -11.84 1.00 -12.72
C THR A 827 -11.89 -0.17 -11.72
N GLY A 828 -12.45 -1.29 -12.16
CA GLY A 828 -12.65 -2.49 -11.35
C GLY A 828 -12.44 -3.78 -12.14
N THR A 829 -12.42 -4.92 -11.43
CA THR A 829 -12.36 -6.25 -12.05
C THR A 829 -13.70 -6.95 -11.89
N VAL A 830 -14.38 -7.26 -12.98
CA VAL A 830 -15.65 -8.01 -12.95
C VAL A 830 -15.37 -9.49 -12.68
N ALA A 831 -14.41 -10.07 -13.39
CA ALA A 831 -14.07 -11.48 -13.31
C ALA A 831 -12.59 -11.74 -13.59
N SER A 832 -12.00 -12.66 -12.83
CA SER A 832 -10.64 -13.17 -13.05
C SER A 832 -10.69 -14.54 -13.74
N PRO A 833 -9.72 -14.90 -14.59
CA PRO A 833 -9.72 -16.18 -15.29
C PRO A 833 -9.63 -17.35 -14.32
N SER A 834 -10.47 -18.38 -14.51
CA SER A 834 -10.49 -19.58 -13.67
C SER A 834 -9.19 -20.42 -13.74
N VAL A 835 -8.40 -20.25 -14.81
CA VAL A 835 -7.15 -20.99 -15.04
C VAL A 835 -6.04 -20.05 -15.52
N SER A 836 -4.93 -20.00 -14.80
CA SER A 836 -3.76 -19.19 -15.16
C SER A 836 -3.21 -19.56 -16.56
N GLY A 837 -3.17 -18.57 -17.47
CA GLY A 837 -2.68 -18.76 -18.85
C GLY A 837 -3.75 -19.11 -19.89
N LEU A 838 -5.01 -19.28 -19.48
CA LEU A 838 -6.16 -19.32 -20.38
C LEU A 838 -7.03 -18.09 -20.09
N GLY A 839 -6.93 -17.07 -20.94
CA GLY A 839 -7.62 -15.81 -20.70
C GLY A 839 -9.14 -15.95 -20.76
N LEU A 840 -9.84 -15.13 -19.95
CA LEU A 840 -11.18 -14.72 -20.31
C LEU A 840 -11.09 -13.98 -21.64
N ARG A 841 -12.06 -14.20 -22.53
CA ARG A 841 -12.13 -13.57 -23.84
C ARG A 841 -13.35 -12.68 -23.91
N TRP A 842 -13.09 -11.44 -24.28
CA TRP A 842 -14.03 -10.49 -24.89
C TRP A 842 -15.38 -10.37 -24.16
N PRO A 843 -15.53 -9.41 -23.24
CA PRO A 843 -16.84 -9.11 -22.70
C PRO A 843 -17.76 -8.60 -23.82
N GLY A 844 -19.06 -8.72 -23.59
CA GLY A 844 -20.16 -7.94 -24.16
C GLY A 844 -20.91 -7.26 -23.03
N LEU A 845 -21.52 -6.10 -23.30
CA LEU A 845 -22.02 -5.19 -22.28
C LEU A 845 -23.45 -4.70 -22.56
N ALA A 846 -24.29 -4.61 -21.53
CA ALA A 846 -25.62 -4.01 -21.62
C ALA A 846 -26.08 -3.39 -20.28
N VAL A 847 -26.70 -2.22 -20.31
CA VAL A 847 -27.38 -1.60 -19.15
C VAL A 847 -28.88 -1.91 -19.21
N HIS A 848 -29.48 -2.17 -18.06
CA HIS A 848 -30.93 -2.32 -17.87
C HIS A 848 -31.59 -0.97 -17.54
N HIS A 849 -32.92 -0.94 -17.48
CA HIS A 849 -33.68 0.29 -17.20
C HIS A 849 -33.68 0.69 -15.71
N ASP A 850 -33.13 -0.15 -14.83
CA ASP A 850 -32.92 0.08 -13.40
C ASP A 850 -31.43 0.37 -13.08
N ASP A 851 -30.68 0.84 -14.09
CA ASP A 851 -29.23 1.13 -14.06
C ASP A 851 -28.35 -0.07 -13.65
N ALA A 852 -28.91 -1.28 -13.63
CA ALA A 852 -28.14 -2.50 -13.45
C ALA A 852 -27.36 -2.84 -14.73
N LEU A 853 -26.16 -3.39 -14.55
CA LEU A 853 -25.26 -3.77 -15.63
C LEU A 853 -25.27 -5.29 -15.84
N SER A 854 -25.26 -5.71 -17.10
CA SER A 854 -25.01 -7.09 -17.51
C SER A 854 -23.71 -7.16 -18.30
N VAL A 855 -22.72 -7.85 -17.74
CA VAL A 855 -21.45 -8.18 -18.40
C VAL A 855 -21.49 -9.65 -18.76
N VAL A 856 -21.27 -10.00 -20.03
CA VAL A 856 -21.20 -11.41 -20.48
C VAL A 856 -19.84 -11.66 -21.09
N TYR A 857 -19.13 -12.72 -20.71
CA TYR A 857 -17.80 -13.06 -21.24
C TYR A 857 -17.62 -14.56 -21.46
N TRP A 858 -16.60 -14.93 -22.24
CA TRP A 858 -16.22 -16.33 -22.44
C TRP A 858 -14.99 -16.69 -21.60
N ASP A 859 -15.12 -17.62 -20.66
CA ASP A 859 -13.97 -18.21 -19.97
C ASP A 859 -13.44 -19.38 -20.80
N SER A 860 -12.26 -19.21 -21.40
CA SER A 860 -11.59 -20.25 -22.19
C SER A 860 -10.87 -21.33 -21.37
N GLY A 861 -10.69 -21.11 -20.07
CA GLY A 861 -10.22 -22.09 -19.09
C GLY A 861 -11.34 -23.01 -18.57
N ALA A 862 -12.51 -22.44 -18.29
CA ALA A 862 -13.70 -23.19 -17.90
C ALA A 862 -14.44 -23.81 -19.11
N GLY A 863 -14.35 -23.19 -20.29
CA GLY A 863 -15.08 -23.60 -21.49
C GLY A 863 -16.55 -23.21 -21.45
N SER A 864 -16.85 -22.02 -20.91
CA SER A 864 -18.21 -21.55 -20.62
C SER A 864 -18.44 -20.07 -20.90
N VAL A 865 -19.67 -19.73 -21.29
CA VAL A 865 -20.17 -18.35 -21.26
C VAL A 865 -20.62 -18.04 -19.85
N HIS A 866 -20.16 -16.92 -19.29
CA HIS A 866 -20.59 -16.40 -17.99
C HIS A 866 -21.40 -15.13 -18.19
N HIS A 867 -22.49 -14.97 -17.44
CA HIS A 867 -23.18 -13.70 -17.26
C HIS A 867 -22.98 -13.23 -15.82
N VAL A 868 -22.44 -12.02 -15.64
CA VAL A 868 -22.39 -11.31 -14.37
C VAL A 868 -23.40 -10.17 -14.41
N TYR A 869 -24.36 -10.21 -13.49
CA TYR A 869 -25.27 -9.10 -13.21
C TYR A 869 -24.73 -8.27 -12.03
N LEU A 870 -24.66 -6.96 -12.21
CA LEU A 870 -24.35 -5.98 -11.17
C LEU A 870 -25.59 -5.08 -11.01
N PRO A 871 -26.27 -5.03 -9.85
CA PRO A 871 -27.43 -4.16 -9.69
C PRO A 871 -27.07 -2.68 -9.72
N GLY A 872 -28.03 -1.80 -10.05
CA GLY A 872 -27.81 -0.35 -10.09
C GLY A 872 -27.30 0.18 -8.75
N GLY A 873 -26.22 0.96 -8.80
CA GLY A 873 -25.50 1.42 -7.60
C GLY A 873 -24.43 0.44 -7.07
N ALA A 874 -24.10 -0.63 -7.80
CA ALA A 874 -22.95 -1.51 -7.55
C ALA A 874 -21.87 -1.40 -8.65
N LEU A 875 -21.78 -0.23 -9.31
CA LEU A 875 -20.69 0.10 -10.23
C LEU A 875 -19.43 0.51 -9.46
N PRO A 876 -18.23 0.11 -9.91
CA PRO A 876 -16.95 0.52 -9.30
C PRO A 876 -16.57 1.96 -9.68
#